data_AF-W6KQZ6-F1
#
_entry.id   AF-W6KQZ6-F1
#
_cell.length_a   1.000
_cell.length_b   1.000
_cell.length_c   1.000
_cell.angle_alpha   90.00
_cell.angle_beta   90.00
_cell.angle_gamma   90.00
#
_symmetry.space_group_name_H-M   'P 1'
#
loop_
_entity.id
_entity.type
_entity.pdbx_description
1 polymer ?
#
loop_
_entity_poly.entity_id
_entity_poly.type
_entity_poly.pdbx_seq_one_letter_code
_entity_poly.pdbx_strand_id
1 'polypeptide(L)'
;MVTIRKKRGKSSSKAKEPKLEPELAHQILMRSMNESRERLCEEEIQLRQRIIDEERRVIDDALSRESNIRTVILENELKAKYEELRKDMMDSIMKRDWDLQLVQGKLTGMEKAQEFLMKEKETALQLASKLQDQLDLAQTMFFEEREMLKSRINKLEKDCRDSTNESIEYQAHIRKLEESNRNKQAAFDASSKELIVSQTPDSPTSASASASGTDATGNSDLEEDENEEDFSEVDKETAALVEVLRREVEVYKEQIANLQNKLHSKNRDEEKTSLLVAVLNTQLESVREENKHLRETAQKRMDDIKSMQDFVQSEREKYFALLGKAENAGSEASVKQTQLQLELDVHKKQVIELTSSLEKVTNERNALTKKHEEYVENAINREREDFRANTSMKALVEKHQDEKERLLEANKKAQDDMFNYKVLTRAEMDSLKSRLHTMQEILDQKEQEIVKVTRTLSSENEQLKAERDQLWATWQTKTQSMEEERQSLINQRDALAEELKNLRKSSAETEKQLYENLVIMTACHDSKKEELEREQARSRERDKEYNNNIVFLRADNGNLKTKMSEILASAEQREKEDLERITHLERQIGELNSKIAVEYIQRDETLAKAVQRADLAERNVRRLQNQLQEAHENSSKKAMESSDVVKALRADARELKSELDLAKRTIERLEGDIGDRANYKHLATMNEHLTEELAGYRAQVDRLREELRIAQEDQRQRGSSIEKMVEAGEKARRRAEGLERAQALLSPLLAALRARVGESAGGIGDLSDGLREALERYDAAVEEIARPIDCPACGRPLPTSTRTTTTTAADEREGEGADLRRTLPAVLQPRPAPSLADGASAMRMEGPCKPKQGIPRYGRYKEVALPQINTL
;
A
#
# COMPACT_ATOMS: atom_id res chain seq x y z
N MET A 1 6.78 74.83 -8.71
CA MET A 1 7.27 75.68 -7.62
C MET A 1 6.33 75.55 -6.42
N VAL A 2 6.81 75.15 -5.24
CA VAL A 2 6.44 75.69 -3.90
C VAL A 2 7.61 75.34 -2.98
N THR A 3 8.05 76.27 -2.12
CA THR A 3 9.18 76.05 -1.20
C THR A 3 8.74 75.85 0.24
N ILE A 4 9.18 74.77 0.89
CA ILE A 4 9.17 74.67 2.36
C ILE A 4 10.59 74.33 2.84
N ARG A 5 11.21 75.26 3.57
CA ARG A 5 12.49 75.05 4.28
C ARG A 5 12.19 74.57 5.70
N LYS A 6 12.91 73.57 6.21
CA LYS A 6 13.29 73.54 7.64
C LYS A 6 14.61 72.80 7.89
N LYS A 7 15.35 73.30 8.87
CA LYS A 7 16.76 72.99 9.15
C LYS A 7 16.91 71.65 9.91
N ARG A 8 18.01 70.94 9.66
CA ARG A 8 18.80 70.29 10.73
C ARG A 8 20.27 70.68 10.57
N GLY A 9 21.00 70.77 11.68
CA GLY A 9 22.30 71.44 11.77
C GLY A 9 23.50 70.48 11.79
N LYS A 10 24.70 71.07 11.64
CA LYS A 10 25.98 70.39 11.88
C LYS A 10 26.23 70.24 13.39
N SER A 11 26.75 69.09 13.82
CA SER A 11 27.58 68.98 15.03
C SER A 11 28.42 67.70 15.00
N SER A 12 29.67 67.82 14.55
CA SER A 12 30.68 66.77 14.68
C SER A 12 31.72 67.19 15.72
N SER A 13 32.00 66.35 16.72
CA SER A 13 33.36 65.98 17.17
C SER A 13 33.45 65.33 18.56
N LYS A 14 34.20 64.22 18.62
CA LYS A 14 35.20 63.83 19.64
C LYS A 14 34.84 63.90 21.15
N ALA A 15 34.60 62.72 21.72
CA ALA A 15 35.21 62.26 22.97
C ALA A 15 35.56 60.76 22.77
N LYS A 16 36.83 60.36 22.73
CA LYS A 16 37.73 60.01 23.85
C LYS A 16 37.35 58.72 24.57
N GLU A 17 38.02 57.65 24.13
CA GLU A 17 38.04 56.26 24.58
C GLU A 17 38.61 56.06 26.01
N PRO A 18 37.96 55.24 26.87
CA PRO A 18 38.54 54.72 28.11
C PRO A 18 38.64 53.18 28.19
N LYS A 19 39.35 52.53 27.26
CA LYS A 19 40.00 51.21 27.41
C LYS A 19 39.16 50.05 28.01
N LEU A 20 38.00 49.78 27.42
CA LEU A 20 37.29 48.48 27.51
C LEU A 20 36.79 48.03 26.12
N GLU A 21 37.50 48.44 25.08
CA GLU A 21 36.89 48.71 23.78
C GLU A 21 36.91 47.63 22.69
N PRO A 22 37.79 46.61 22.61
CA PRO A 22 37.69 45.67 21.49
C PRO A 22 36.36 44.92 21.50
N GLU A 23 35.88 44.47 22.66
CA GLU A 23 34.60 43.77 22.79
C GLU A 23 33.40 44.71 22.72
N LEU A 24 33.46 45.88 23.37
CA LEU A 24 32.35 46.83 23.35
C LEU A 24 32.18 47.49 21.97
N ALA A 25 33.27 47.86 21.30
CA ALA A 25 33.23 48.36 19.93
C ALA A 25 32.84 47.26 18.94
N HIS A 26 33.23 45.99 19.17
CA HIS A 26 32.73 44.88 18.36
C HIS A 26 31.23 44.65 18.57
N GLN A 27 30.70 44.73 19.79
CA GLN A 27 29.24 44.67 20.02
C GLN A 27 28.50 45.86 19.40
N ILE A 28 29.04 47.08 19.48
CA ILE A 28 28.46 48.27 18.84
C ILE A 28 28.49 48.15 17.31
N LEU A 29 29.58 47.63 16.74
CA LEU A 29 29.72 47.38 15.31
C LEU A 29 28.80 46.26 14.83
N MET A 30 28.67 45.17 15.59
CA MET A 30 27.71 44.10 15.29
C MET A 30 26.25 44.57 15.39
N ARG A 31 25.94 45.46 16.35
CA ARG A 31 24.63 46.13 16.40
C ARG A 31 24.41 47.05 15.21
N SER A 32 25.37 47.90 14.83
CA SER A 32 25.21 48.77 13.66
C SER A 32 25.17 48.00 12.33
N MET A 33 25.82 46.84 12.24
CA MET A 33 25.70 45.90 11.14
C MET A 33 24.34 45.20 11.11
N ASN A 34 23.75 44.86 12.26
CA ASN A 34 22.40 44.32 12.32
C ASN A 34 21.35 45.40 11.99
N GLU A 35 21.47 46.60 12.56
CA GLU A 35 20.62 47.75 12.20
C GLU A 35 20.71 48.11 10.70
N SER A 36 21.88 47.97 10.06
CA SER A 36 22.02 48.20 8.62
C SER A 36 21.40 47.09 7.79
N ARG A 37 21.48 45.83 8.25
CA ARG A 37 20.75 44.68 7.64
C ARG A 37 19.25 44.81 7.81
N GLU A 38 18.77 45.18 8.98
CA GLU A 38 17.35 45.42 9.28
C GLU A 38 16.79 46.53 8.36
N ARG A 39 17.50 47.65 8.22
CA ARG A 39 17.12 48.71 7.26
C ARG A 39 17.15 48.24 5.80
N LEU A 40 18.13 47.44 5.40
CA LEU A 40 18.17 46.86 4.05
C LEU A 40 17.02 45.89 3.81
N CYS A 41 16.63 45.08 4.80
CA CYS A 41 15.44 44.23 4.73
C CYS A 41 14.15 45.06 4.68
N GLU A 42 14.03 46.13 5.46
CA GLU A 42 12.90 47.07 5.42
C GLU A 42 12.79 47.79 4.06
N GLU A 43 13.92 48.19 3.48
CA GLU A 43 13.99 48.78 2.14
C GLU A 43 13.66 47.75 1.04
N GLU A 44 14.14 46.51 1.16
CA GLU A 44 13.81 45.41 0.24
C GLU A 44 12.32 45.05 0.30
N ILE A 45 11.73 44.94 1.50
CA ILE A 45 10.29 44.71 1.69
C ILE A 45 9.49 45.87 1.09
N GLN A 46 9.91 47.12 1.28
CA GLN A 46 9.26 48.28 0.67
C GLN A 46 9.38 48.30 -0.86
N LEU A 47 10.51 47.85 -1.43
CA LEU A 47 10.68 47.73 -2.89
C LEU A 47 9.82 46.59 -3.45
N ARG A 48 9.81 45.41 -2.82
CA ARG A 48 8.92 44.29 -3.16
C ARG A 48 7.44 44.71 -3.12
N GLN A 49 7.03 45.43 -2.08
CA GLN A 49 5.66 45.94 -1.96
C GLN A 49 5.32 46.95 -3.06
N ARG A 50 6.24 47.86 -3.41
CA ARG A 50 6.02 48.80 -4.54
C ARG A 50 5.90 48.08 -5.88
N ILE A 51 6.71 47.05 -6.12
CA ILE A 51 6.59 46.21 -7.33
C ILE A 51 5.21 45.56 -7.37
N ILE A 52 4.76 44.93 -6.28
CA ILE A 52 3.42 44.31 -6.19
C ILE A 52 2.30 45.34 -6.41
N ASP A 53 2.43 46.55 -5.86
CA ASP A 53 1.43 47.62 -6.03
C ASP A 53 1.46 48.25 -7.43
N GLU A 54 2.61 48.25 -8.12
CA GLU A 54 2.74 48.68 -9.52
C GLU A 54 2.24 47.60 -10.50
N GLU A 55 2.54 46.31 -10.26
CA GLU A 55 1.97 45.18 -11.00
C GLU A 55 0.45 45.15 -10.90
N ARG A 56 -0.10 45.32 -9.68
CA ARG A 56 -1.56 45.45 -9.45
C ARG A 56 -2.15 46.61 -10.24
N ARG A 57 -1.54 47.80 -10.19
CA ARG A 57 -1.99 48.95 -10.99
C ARG A 57 -1.95 48.68 -12.49
N VAL A 58 -0.92 48.00 -13.01
CA VAL A 58 -0.83 47.65 -14.43
C VAL A 58 -1.92 46.66 -14.83
N ILE A 59 -2.27 45.71 -13.94
CA ILE A 59 -3.40 44.78 -14.13
C ILE A 59 -4.74 45.53 -14.07
N ASP A 60 -4.97 46.39 -13.08
CA ASP A 60 -6.19 47.19 -12.94
C ASP A 60 -6.37 48.16 -14.14
N ASP A 61 -5.30 48.78 -14.62
CA ASP A 61 -5.28 49.60 -15.85
C ASP A 61 -5.60 48.74 -17.09
N ALA A 62 -5.05 47.53 -17.19
CA ALA A 62 -5.30 46.62 -18.30
C ALA A 62 -6.77 46.15 -18.33
N LEU A 63 -7.32 45.74 -17.19
CA LEU A 63 -8.72 45.38 -17.02
C LEU A 63 -9.66 46.58 -17.30
N SER A 64 -9.28 47.78 -16.88
CA SER A 64 -10.02 49.01 -17.17
C SER A 64 -10.02 49.34 -18.67
N ARG A 65 -8.87 49.18 -19.35
CA ARG A 65 -8.76 49.35 -20.81
C ARG A 65 -9.55 48.27 -21.55
N GLU A 66 -9.50 47.02 -21.10
CA GLU A 66 -10.27 45.92 -21.71
C GLU A 66 -11.78 46.14 -21.54
N SER A 67 -12.22 46.56 -20.35
CA SER A 67 -13.62 46.96 -20.09
C SER A 67 -14.06 48.07 -21.04
N ASN A 68 -13.25 49.12 -21.21
CA ASN A 68 -13.52 50.22 -22.15
C ASN A 68 -13.52 49.77 -23.62
N ILE A 69 -12.70 48.80 -24.00
CA ILE A 69 -12.73 48.20 -25.35
C ILE A 69 -14.00 47.39 -25.54
N ARG A 70 -14.40 46.57 -24.56
CA ARG A 70 -15.65 45.78 -24.58
C ARG A 70 -16.89 46.67 -24.66
N THR A 71 -16.95 47.78 -23.93
CA THR A 71 -18.09 48.74 -24.03
C THR A 71 -18.12 49.45 -25.38
N VAL A 72 -16.97 49.88 -25.92
CA VAL A 72 -16.91 50.49 -27.26
C VAL A 72 -17.29 49.49 -28.37
N ILE A 73 -16.92 48.21 -28.24
CA ILE A 73 -17.37 47.15 -29.17
C ILE A 73 -18.89 46.99 -29.09
N LEU A 74 -19.47 46.83 -27.89
CA LEU A 74 -20.91 46.69 -27.71
C LEU A 74 -21.69 47.92 -28.21
N GLU A 75 -21.18 49.13 -27.96
CA GLU A 75 -21.75 50.35 -28.54
C GLU A 75 -21.71 50.35 -30.07
N ASN A 76 -20.62 49.89 -30.68
CA ASN A 76 -20.47 49.87 -32.13
C ASN A 76 -21.31 48.76 -32.78
N GLU A 77 -21.48 47.61 -32.12
CA GLU A 77 -22.45 46.59 -32.52
C GLU A 77 -23.88 47.11 -32.46
N LEU A 78 -24.25 47.85 -31.41
CA LEU A 78 -25.57 48.46 -31.29
C LEU A 78 -25.77 49.52 -32.39
N LYS A 79 -24.78 50.39 -32.64
CA LYS A 79 -24.81 51.37 -33.74
C LYS A 79 -24.97 50.66 -35.09
N ALA A 80 -24.23 49.58 -35.35
CA ALA A 80 -24.35 48.78 -36.58
C ALA A 80 -25.76 48.18 -36.73
N LYS A 81 -26.32 47.58 -35.68
CA LYS A 81 -27.69 47.03 -35.66
C LYS A 81 -28.75 48.12 -35.89
N TYR A 82 -28.55 49.33 -35.35
CA TYR A 82 -29.42 50.49 -35.65
C TYR A 82 -29.26 51.03 -37.07
N GLU A 83 -28.05 51.01 -37.64
CA GLU A 83 -27.81 51.38 -39.05
C GLU A 83 -28.36 50.36 -40.04
N GLU A 84 -28.31 49.07 -39.70
CA GLU A 84 -28.92 47.97 -40.46
C GLU A 84 -30.45 48.08 -40.44
N LEU A 85 -31.07 48.20 -39.26
CA LEU A 85 -32.50 48.47 -39.11
C LEU A 85 -32.93 49.77 -39.84
N ARG A 86 -32.08 50.79 -39.85
CA ARG A 86 -32.33 52.03 -40.59
C ARG A 86 -32.25 51.83 -42.10
N LYS A 87 -31.31 51.01 -42.60
CA LYS A 87 -31.25 50.64 -44.03
C LYS A 87 -32.48 49.84 -44.43
N ASP A 88 -32.85 48.80 -43.67
CA ASP A 88 -34.07 48.01 -43.89
C ASP A 88 -35.32 48.89 -43.94
N MET A 89 -35.43 49.84 -43.01
CA MET A 89 -36.52 50.81 -43.01
C MET A 89 -36.48 51.74 -44.23
N MET A 90 -35.31 52.22 -44.64
CA MET A 90 -35.14 53.07 -45.83
C MET A 90 -35.50 52.31 -47.12
N ASP A 91 -35.06 51.06 -47.24
CA ASP A 91 -35.40 50.14 -48.32
C ASP A 91 -36.91 49.84 -48.35
N SER A 92 -37.51 49.65 -47.18
CA SER A 92 -38.96 49.44 -47.03
C SER A 92 -39.76 50.70 -47.39
N ILE A 93 -39.19 51.90 -47.16
CA ILE A 93 -39.76 53.17 -47.63
C ILE A 93 -39.60 53.28 -49.14
N MET A 94 -38.40 53.12 -49.71
CA MET A 94 -38.16 53.22 -51.15
C MET A 94 -38.98 52.21 -51.97
N LYS A 95 -39.19 50.99 -51.46
CA LYS A 95 -40.09 50.00 -52.08
C LYS A 95 -41.55 50.50 -52.08
N ARG A 96 -42.04 51.05 -50.97
CA ARG A 96 -43.39 51.66 -50.91
C ARG A 96 -43.50 52.92 -51.77
N ASP A 97 -42.47 53.75 -51.85
CA ASP A 97 -42.46 54.94 -52.69
C ASP A 97 -42.47 54.57 -54.18
N TRP A 98 -41.76 53.50 -54.57
CA TRP A 98 -41.82 52.95 -55.92
C TRP A 98 -43.19 52.33 -56.23
N ASP A 99 -43.78 51.57 -55.30
CA ASP A 99 -45.15 51.06 -55.42
C ASP A 99 -46.17 52.20 -55.53
N LEU A 100 -46.01 53.27 -54.74
CA LEU A 100 -46.84 54.47 -54.80
C LEU A 100 -46.68 55.21 -56.13
N GLN A 101 -45.47 55.38 -56.65
CA GLN A 101 -45.23 55.96 -57.97
C GLN A 101 -45.84 55.09 -59.08
N LEU A 102 -45.76 53.76 -58.98
CA LEU A 102 -46.39 52.84 -59.91
C LEU A 102 -47.92 52.90 -59.84
N VAL A 103 -48.50 53.05 -58.64
CA VAL A 103 -49.95 53.24 -58.43
C VAL A 103 -50.41 54.62 -58.93
N GLN A 104 -49.64 55.68 -58.72
CA GLN A 104 -49.90 57.02 -59.27
C GLN A 104 -49.78 57.04 -60.80
N GLY A 105 -48.81 56.32 -61.37
CA GLY A 105 -48.69 56.12 -62.82
C GLY A 105 -49.87 55.37 -63.41
N LYS A 106 -50.38 54.34 -62.71
CA LYS A 106 -51.62 53.64 -63.08
C LYS A 106 -52.85 54.54 -62.94
N LEU A 107 -52.97 55.29 -61.85
CA LEU A 107 -54.09 56.20 -61.59
C LEU A 107 -54.15 57.31 -62.65
N THR A 108 -53.05 58.03 -62.89
CA THR A 108 -52.98 59.06 -63.94
C THR A 108 -53.13 58.49 -65.35
N GLY A 109 -52.78 57.21 -65.56
CA GLY A 109 -53.11 56.48 -66.78
C GLY A 109 -54.62 56.22 -66.92
N MET A 110 -55.28 55.80 -65.85
CA MET A 110 -56.74 55.60 -65.81
C MET A 110 -57.51 56.92 -65.91
N GLU A 111 -57.05 58.00 -65.29
CA GLU A 111 -57.62 59.36 -65.41
C GLU A 111 -57.54 59.84 -66.86
N LYS A 112 -56.39 59.68 -67.54
CA LYS A 112 -56.24 60.00 -68.96
C LYS A 112 -57.11 59.12 -69.86
N ALA A 113 -57.27 57.84 -69.53
CA ALA A 113 -58.20 56.95 -70.25
C ALA A 113 -59.67 57.33 -70.02
N GLN A 114 -60.03 57.78 -68.81
CA GLN A 114 -61.37 58.27 -68.48
C GLN A 114 -61.66 59.62 -69.17
N GLU A 115 -60.70 60.54 -69.21
CA GLU A 115 -60.78 61.77 -70.02
C GLU A 115 -60.98 61.45 -71.51
N PHE A 116 -60.25 60.47 -72.04
CA PHE A 116 -60.37 60.04 -73.42
C PHE A 116 -61.77 59.45 -73.70
N LEU A 117 -62.25 58.53 -72.86
CA LEU A 117 -63.60 57.98 -72.94
C LEU A 117 -64.70 59.05 -72.77
N MET A 118 -64.47 60.08 -71.96
CA MET A 118 -65.39 61.23 -71.85
C MET A 118 -65.39 62.08 -73.12
N LYS A 119 -64.23 62.31 -73.75
CA LYS A 119 -64.13 63.02 -75.04
C LYS A 119 -64.72 62.20 -76.20
N GLU A 120 -64.57 60.87 -76.20
CA GLU A 120 -65.27 59.97 -77.11
C GLU A 120 -66.78 59.99 -76.88
N LYS A 121 -67.24 59.96 -75.63
CA LYS A 121 -68.66 60.12 -75.28
C LYS A 121 -69.22 61.48 -75.72
N GLU A 122 -68.48 62.58 -75.53
CA GLU A 122 -68.89 63.92 -75.96
C GLU A 122 -68.95 64.03 -77.48
N THR A 123 -67.97 63.50 -78.21
CA THR A 123 -67.99 63.48 -79.68
C THR A 123 -69.06 62.53 -80.23
N ALA A 124 -69.34 61.40 -79.57
CA ALA A 124 -70.47 60.53 -79.89
C ALA A 124 -71.83 61.20 -79.61
N LEU A 125 -71.95 62.00 -78.54
CA LEU A 125 -73.14 62.81 -78.26
C LEU A 125 -73.30 63.96 -79.26
N GLN A 126 -72.21 64.60 -79.71
CA GLN A 126 -72.25 65.59 -80.79
C GLN A 126 -72.60 64.95 -82.14
N LEU A 127 -72.14 63.73 -82.41
CA LEU A 127 -72.53 62.96 -83.59
C LEU A 127 -74.01 62.56 -83.50
N ALA A 128 -74.48 62.09 -82.35
CA ALA A 128 -75.89 61.80 -82.11
C ALA A 128 -76.77 63.05 -82.24
N SER A 129 -76.32 64.21 -81.76
CA SER A 129 -77.00 65.49 -81.99
C SER A 129 -77.05 65.82 -83.47
N LYS A 130 -75.95 65.70 -84.23
CA LYS A 130 -75.96 65.95 -85.68
C LYS A 130 -76.82 64.95 -86.46
N LEU A 131 -76.90 63.70 -86.01
CA LEU A 131 -77.81 62.69 -86.56
C LEU A 131 -79.26 62.98 -86.18
N GLN A 132 -79.52 63.57 -85.02
CA GLN A 132 -80.84 64.07 -84.62
C GLN A 132 -81.22 65.31 -85.44
N ASP A 133 -80.31 66.28 -85.63
CA ASP A 133 -80.50 67.45 -86.50
C ASP A 133 -80.78 67.01 -87.95
N GLN A 134 -80.08 65.99 -88.44
CA GLN A 134 -80.31 65.37 -89.75
C GLN A 134 -81.62 64.57 -89.81
N LEU A 135 -82.01 63.90 -88.73
CA LEU A 135 -83.29 63.19 -88.63
C LEU A 135 -84.47 64.16 -88.56
N ASP A 136 -84.32 65.29 -87.87
CA ASP A 136 -85.33 66.33 -87.75
C ASP A 136 -85.41 67.16 -89.04
N LEU A 137 -84.28 67.43 -89.71
CA LEU A 137 -84.26 67.99 -91.07
C LEU A 137 -84.85 67.01 -92.10
N ALA A 138 -84.57 65.72 -92.00
CA ALA A 138 -85.20 64.70 -92.83
C ALA A 138 -86.71 64.60 -92.53
N GLN A 139 -87.12 64.74 -91.27
CA GLN A 139 -88.54 64.80 -90.90
C GLN A 139 -89.19 66.08 -91.42
N THR A 140 -88.59 67.26 -91.32
CA THR A 140 -89.16 68.49 -91.90
C THR A 140 -89.20 68.40 -93.42
N MET A 141 -88.16 67.87 -94.08
CA MET A 141 -88.20 67.56 -95.51
C MET A 141 -89.31 66.55 -95.85
N PHE A 142 -89.48 65.47 -95.09
CA PHE A 142 -90.60 64.53 -95.30
C PHE A 142 -91.96 65.15 -94.95
N PHE A 143 -92.05 66.13 -94.05
CA PHE A 143 -93.27 66.89 -93.78
C PHE A 143 -93.55 67.90 -94.89
N GLU A 144 -92.55 68.61 -95.41
CA GLU A 144 -92.64 69.53 -96.55
C GLU A 144 -92.94 68.77 -97.84
N GLU A 145 -92.27 67.64 -98.11
CA GLU A 145 -92.61 66.72 -99.19
C GLU A 145 -94.01 66.14 -98.99
N ARG A 146 -94.45 65.88 -97.75
CA ARG A 146 -95.83 65.42 -97.45
C ARG A 146 -96.85 66.55 -97.52
N GLU A 147 -96.49 67.81 -97.32
CA GLU A 147 -97.33 69.00 -97.51
C GLU A 147 -97.39 69.39 -99.00
N MET A 148 -96.30 69.21 -99.74
CA MET A 148 -96.21 69.32 -101.20
C MET A 148 -96.92 68.15 -101.88
N LEU A 149 -96.83 66.93 -101.34
CA LEU A 149 -97.64 65.79 -101.77
C LEU A 149 -99.09 65.97 -101.36
N LYS A 150 -99.44 66.43 -100.14
CA LYS A 150 -100.83 66.77 -99.77
C LYS A 150 -101.39 67.89 -100.62
N SER A 151 -100.63 68.92 -100.97
CA SER A 151 -101.12 70.04 -101.79
C SER A 151 -101.12 69.70 -103.28
N ARG A 152 -100.23 68.82 -103.74
CA ARG A 152 -100.28 68.19 -105.06
C ARG A 152 -101.37 67.12 -105.15
N ILE A 153 -101.70 66.44 -104.06
CA ILE A 153 -102.85 65.52 -103.93
C ILE A 153 -104.12 66.34 -103.80
N ASN A 154 -104.17 67.45 -103.08
CA ASN A 154 -105.34 68.34 -103.05
C ASN A 154 -105.54 69.06 -104.39
N LYS A 155 -104.46 69.35 -105.14
CA LYS A 155 -104.54 69.76 -106.55
C LYS A 155 -105.02 68.60 -107.41
N LEU A 156 -104.37 67.44 -107.40
CA LEU A 156 -104.82 66.27 -108.16
C LEU A 156 -106.19 65.73 -107.73
N GLU A 157 -106.68 66.00 -106.51
CA GLU A 157 -108.04 65.71 -106.06
C GLU A 157 -109.00 66.83 -106.44
N LYS A 158 -108.54 68.06 -106.64
CA LYS A 158 -109.35 69.10 -107.28
C LYS A 158 -109.45 68.81 -108.77
N ASP A 159 -108.32 68.64 -109.44
CA ASP A 159 -108.18 68.26 -110.84
C ASP A 159 -108.86 66.90 -111.11
N CYS A 160 -108.87 65.94 -110.17
CA CYS A 160 -109.69 64.72 -110.25
C CYS A 160 -111.07 64.82 -109.59
N ARG A 161 -111.51 65.95 -109.01
CA ARG A 161 -112.94 66.21 -108.72
C ARG A 161 -113.56 66.91 -109.92
N ASP A 162 -112.87 67.87 -110.50
CA ASP A 162 -113.19 68.49 -111.78
C ASP A 162 -113.17 67.41 -112.87
N SER A 163 -112.13 66.60 -112.97
CA SER A 163 -112.07 65.45 -113.87
C SER A 163 -112.78 64.18 -113.37
N THR A 164 -113.38 64.13 -112.17
CA THR A 164 -114.45 63.13 -111.88
C THR A 164 -115.85 63.69 -111.95
N ASN A 165 -116.06 64.98 -112.19
CA ASN A 165 -117.28 65.44 -112.85
C ASN A 165 -117.22 64.91 -114.31
N GLU A 166 -116.13 65.20 -115.04
CA GLU A 166 -115.87 64.64 -116.38
C GLU A 166 -115.78 63.09 -116.38
N SER A 167 -115.28 62.46 -115.32
CA SER A 167 -115.15 60.99 -115.24
C SER A 167 -116.28 60.29 -114.46
N ILE A 168 -117.27 61.00 -113.92
CA ILE A 168 -118.60 60.42 -113.69
C ILE A 168 -119.34 60.33 -115.03
N GLU A 169 -119.17 61.32 -115.91
CA GLU A 169 -119.63 61.27 -117.30
C GLU A 169 -118.92 60.14 -118.08
N TYR A 170 -117.60 59.93 -117.91
CA TYR A 170 -116.87 58.81 -118.54
C TYR A 170 -116.89 57.45 -117.81
N GLN A 171 -117.01 57.33 -116.48
CA GLN A 171 -117.05 56.00 -115.81
C GLN A 171 -118.39 55.29 -115.94
N ALA A 172 -119.46 55.99 -116.33
CA ALA A 172 -120.65 55.38 -116.93
C ALA A 172 -120.31 54.47 -118.14
N HIS A 173 -119.16 54.70 -118.78
CA HIS A 173 -118.67 53.95 -119.93
C HIS A 173 -117.75 52.76 -119.56
N ILE A 174 -116.94 52.87 -118.48
CA ILE A 174 -115.77 51.99 -118.24
C ILE A 174 -115.97 50.91 -117.14
N ARG A 175 -117.00 50.99 -116.27
CA ARG A 175 -117.34 49.91 -115.31
C ARG A 175 -117.69 48.53 -115.93
N LYS A 176 -117.57 48.38 -117.25
CA LYS A 176 -117.99 47.22 -118.05
C LYS A 176 -116.87 46.18 -118.30
N LEU A 177 -115.66 46.37 -117.76
CA LEU A 177 -114.45 45.66 -118.22
C LEU A 177 -113.73 44.75 -117.20
N GLU A 178 -112.85 45.28 -116.34
CA GLU A 178 -111.65 44.51 -115.93
C GLU A 178 -111.51 44.14 -114.44
N GLU A 179 -112.46 43.35 -113.93
CA GLU A 179 -112.43 42.70 -112.60
C GLU A 179 -111.40 41.53 -112.50
N SER A 180 -110.43 41.44 -113.42
CA SER A 180 -109.98 40.13 -113.93
C SER A 180 -108.74 39.49 -113.27
N ASN A 181 -107.65 40.24 -113.01
CA ASN A 181 -106.35 39.71 -113.51
C ASN A 181 -105.10 39.72 -112.60
N ARG A 182 -105.15 39.91 -111.27
CA ARG A 182 -103.91 40.05 -110.44
C ARG A 182 -103.77 39.27 -109.11
N ASN A 183 -104.43 38.12 -108.97
CA ASN A 183 -104.00 37.12 -107.99
C ASN A 183 -102.91 36.20 -108.58
N LYS A 184 -101.61 36.37 -108.22
CA LYS A 184 -100.59 35.27 -108.09
C LYS A 184 -99.13 35.68 -107.76
N GLN A 185 -98.47 34.73 -107.08
CA GLN A 185 -97.02 34.41 -106.96
C GLN A 185 -96.06 35.21 -106.02
N ALA A 186 -95.36 34.47 -105.14
CA ALA A 186 -94.27 34.91 -104.22
C ALA A 186 -93.44 33.70 -103.65
N ALA A 187 -92.32 33.97 -102.92
CA ALA A 187 -91.50 33.13 -101.97
C ALA A 187 -90.32 32.19 -102.45
N PHE A 188 -89.14 32.17 -101.73
CA PHE A 188 -88.38 31.02 -101.07
C PHE A 188 -86.85 31.25 -100.62
N ASP A 189 -86.23 30.51 -99.61
CA ASP A 189 -84.92 30.80 -98.84
C ASP A 189 -84.03 29.58 -98.17
N ALA A 190 -82.76 29.77 -97.59
CA ALA A 190 -81.83 28.98 -96.55
C ALA A 190 -80.73 27.82 -96.87
N SER A 191 -79.69 27.22 -96.09
CA SER A 191 -78.67 27.45 -94.92
C SER A 191 -77.61 26.27 -94.45
N SER A 192 -76.41 26.49 -93.72
CA SER A 192 -75.46 25.62 -92.78
C SER A 192 -74.25 24.64 -93.24
N LYS A 193 -73.19 23.97 -92.56
CA LYS A 193 -72.30 23.80 -91.25
C LYS A 193 -71.09 22.69 -91.39
N GLU A 194 -70.07 22.16 -90.57
CA GLU A 194 -69.14 22.37 -89.31
C GLU A 194 -68.04 21.19 -88.90
N LEU A 195 -67.02 21.29 -87.92
CA LEU A 195 -66.19 20.25 -87.05
C LEU A 195 -64.57 19.97 -87.02
N ILE A 196 -63.85 19.36 -85.95
CA ILE A 196 -62.31 19.28 -85.56
C ILE A 196 -61.70 18.08 -84.59
N VAL A 197 -60.32 17.73 -84.45
CA VAL A 197 -59.37 17.18 -83.28
C VAL A 197 -58.26 15.98 -83.52
N SER A 198 -57.21 15.35 -82.78
CA SER A 198 -56.37 15.22 -81.44
C SER A 198 -55.03 14.24 -81.33
N GLN A 199 -54.18 14.17 -80.20
CA GLN A 199 -53.19 13.08 -79.57
C GLN A 199 -51.57 12.88 -79.80
N THR A 200 -50.56 12.14 -79.11
CA THR A 200 -50.07 11.58 -77.70
C THR A 200 -48.46 11.23 -77.34
N PRO A 201 -47.82 10.05 -76.85
CA PRO A 201 -46.64 9.89 -75.80
C PRO A 201 -45.40 8.80 -75.84
N ASP A 202 -44.38 8.67 -74.85
CA ASP A 202 -43.60 7.42 -74.25
C ASP A 202 -42.09 7.41 -73.56
N SER A 203 -41.59 6.38 -72.72
CA SER A 203 -40.28 6.37 -71.84
C SER A 203 -39.38 5.04 -71.35
N PRO A 204 -38.83 4.69 -70.09
CA PRO A 204 -37.41 4.10 -69.76
C PRO A 204 -37.06 2.92 -68.66
N THR A 205 -35.78 2.45 -68.31
CA THR A 205 -35.34 1.35 -67.26
C THR A 205 -33.78 1.11 -66.82
N SER A 206 -33.32 0.45 -65.65
CA SER A 206 -31.88 -0.06 -65.24
C SER A 206 -31.58 -0.87 -63.85
N ALA A 207 -30.41 -1.62 -63.55
CA ALA A 207 -29.91 -2.22 -62.18
C ALA A 207 -28.56 -3.15 -61.97
N SER A 208 -27.98 -3.31 -60.70
CA SER A 208 -27.21 -4.45 -59.95
C SER A 208 -25.62 -4.67 -59.70
N ALA A 209 -25.13 -5.59 -58.77
CA ALA A 209 -23.72 -5.71 -58.12
C ALA A 209 -23.19 -7.08 -57.44
N SER A 210 -21.88 -7.26 -56.98
CA SER A 210 -21.32 -8.06 -55.77
C SER A 210 -19.82 -8.67 -55.70
N ALA A 211 -19.14 -8.63 -54.50
CA ALA A 211 -18.20 -9.59 -53.74
C ALA A 211 -16.69 -10.06 -54.07
N SER A 212 -15.89 -10.34 -52.98
CA SER A 212 -14.60 -11.15 -52.77
C SER A 212 -13.16 -10.55 -53.08
N GLY A 213 -11.96 -11.01 -52.58
CA GLY A 213 -11.48 -11.93 -51.48
C GLY A 213 -9.95 -12.40 -51.48
N THR A 214 -9.35 -12.85 -50.34
CA THR A 214 -8.05 -13.68 -50.08
C THR A 214 -6.61 -13.09 -50.29
N ASP A 215 -5.40 -13.67 -49.96
CA ASP A 215 -4.67 -14.36 -48.81
C ASP A 215 -3.16 -14.74 -49.23
N ALA A 216 -2.11 -15.24 -48.51
CA ALA A 216 -1.53 -15.27 -47.10
C ALA A 216 -0.08 -15.93 -47.01
N THR A 217 0.58 -16.08 -45.81
CA THR A 217 1.88 -16.83 -45.42
C THR A 217 3.30 -16.18 -45.63
N GLY A 218 4.49 -16.58 -45.07
CA GLY A 218 5.00 -17.62 -44.09
C GLY A 218 6.58 -17.66 -43.85
N ASN A 219 7.14 -18.58 -42.99
CA ASN A 219 8.58 -19.04 -42.76
C ASN A 219 9.69 -18.14 -42.09
N SER A 220 10.91 -18.56 -41.59
CA SER A 220 11.47 -19.78 -40.85
C SER A 220 13.00 -19.64 -40.40
N ASP A 221 13.56 -20.61 -39.58
CA ASP A 221 15.01 -21.06 -39.37
C ASP A 221 16.08 -20.20 -38.56
N LEU A 222 17.28 -20.58 -38.00
CA LEU A 222 18.11 -21.73 -37.39
C LEU A 222 19.40 -21.12 -36.66
N GLU A 223 20.45 -21.68 -35.98
CA GLU A 223 21.07 -23.01 -35.60
C GLU A 223 21.59 -23.09 -34.08
N GLU A 224 22.80 -23.40 -33.49
CA GLU A 224 24.28 -23.61 -33.77
C GLU A 224 25.09 -24.34 -32.57
N ASP A 225 26.45 -24.40 -32.48
CA ASP A 225 27.41 -25.35 -31.72
C ASP A 225 28.52 -24.71 -30.74
N GLU A 226 29.54 -25.25 -29.97
CA GLU A 226 30.20 -26.53 -29.42
C GLU A 226 31.39 -26.19 -28.38
N ASN A 227 31.84 -27.03 -27.37
CA ASN A 227 33.27 -27.27 -26.78
C ASN A 227 33.48 -27.74 -25.26
N GLU A 228 34.72 -28.15 -24.80
CA GLU A 228 35.08 -28.85 -23.48
C GLU A 228 36.40 -28.39 -22.66
N GLU A 229 37.01 -29.20 -21.73
CA GLU A 229 37.91 -28.86 -20.52
C GLU A 229 38.95 -29.98 -20.03
N ASP A 230 39.83 -29.82 -18.97
CA ASP A 230 40.32 -30.84 -17.91
C ASP A 230 41.76 -30.71 -17.15
N PHE A 231 42.35 -31.76 -16.48
CA PHE A 231 43.13 -31.77 -15.17
C PHE A 231 44.56 -32.47 -15.01
N SER A 232 45.21 -32.39 -13.78
CA SER A 232 46.00 -33.46 -13.01
C SER A 232 47.51 -33.28 -12.50
N GLU A 233 48.13 -34.30 -11.82
CA GLU A 233 49.18 -34.21 -10.73
C GLU A 233 50.39 -35.25 -10.69
N VAL A 234 51.55 -34.82 -10.09
CA VAL A 234 52.50 -35.41 -9.05
C VAL A 234 52.93 -36.92 -8.95
N ASP A 235 54.24 -37.22 -8.65
CA ASP A 235 54.64 -38.23 -7.60
C ASP A 235 56.11 -38.19 -7.02
N LYS A 236 56.52 -39.20 -6.19
CA LYS A 236 57.59 -39.14 -5.15
C LYS A 236 58.50 -40.40 -5.03
N GLU A 237 59.81 -40.23 -4.80
CA GLU A 237 60.75 -41.32 -4.36
C GLU A 237 61.64 -40.98 -3.13
N THR A 238 61.45 -39.82 -2.49
CA THR A 238 62.36 -39.26 -1.45
C THR A 238 62.42 -40.00 -0.11
N ALA A 239 61.81 -41.18 0.02
CA ALA A 239 61.57 -41.84 1.31
C ALA A 239 62.77 -42.59 1.93
N ALA A 240 63.71 -43.09 1.12
CA ALA A 240 64.71 -44.07 1.59
C ALA A 240 65.91 -43.46 2.34
N LEU A 241 66.31 -42.21 2.03
CA LEU A 241 67.49 -41.57 2.63
C LEU A 241 67.30 -41.19 4.12
N VAL A 242 66.11 -41.40 4.66
CA VAL A 242 65.63 -40.90 5.95
C VAL A 242 66.20 -41.67 7.15
N GLU A 243 66.57 -42.95 6.98
CA GLU A 243 66.66 -43.86 8.13
C GLU A 243 67.99 -43.83 8.90
N VAL A 244 69.15 -43.74 8.25
CA VAL A 244 70.45 -43.73 8.96
C VAL A 244 70.71 -42.40 9.68
N LEU A 245 70.20 -41.30 9.13
CA LEU A 245 70.18 -40.00 9.82
C LEU A 245 69.53 -40.10 11.21
N ARG A 246 68.54 -40.98 11.40
CA ARG A 246 67.70 -41.02 12.62
C ARG A 246 68.45 -41.01 13.95
N ARG A 247 69.62 -41.64 14.09
CA ARG A 247 70.23 -41.94 15.40
C ARG A 247 71.11 -40.85 16.00
N GLU A 248 71.94 -40.15 15.22
CA GLU A 248 72.54 -38.91 15.73
C GLU A 248 71.47 -37.82 15.77
N VAL A 249 70.51 -37.87 14.83
CA VAL A 249 69.22 -37.19 14.95
C VAL A 249 68.37 -37.76 16.11
N GLU A 250 68.79 -38.72 16.95
CA GLU A 250 68.03 -39.11 18.17
C GLU A 250 68.47 -38.25 19.36
N VAL A 251 69.77 -38.10 19.62
CA VAL A 251 70.26 -37.15 20.64
C VAL A 251 69.99 -35.72 20.20
N TYR A 252 70.18 -35.41 18.91
CA TYR A 252 69.69 -34.15 18.37
C TYR A 252 68.15 -34.09 18.38
N LYS A 253 67.36 -35.15 18.15
CA LYS A 253 65.89 -35.12 18.40
C LYS A 253 65.56 -34.80 19.85
N GLU A 254 66.34 -35.17 20.86
CA GLU A 254 65.98 -34.84 22.25
C GLU A 254 66.26 -33.37 22.59
N GLN A 255 67.37 -32.81 22.11
CA GLN A 255 67.64 -31.38 22.25
C GLN A 255 66.73 -30.54 21.34
N ILE A 256 66.55 -30.97 20.09
CA ILE A 256 65.59 -30.40 19.13
C ILE A 256 64.17 -30.61 19.63
N ALA A 257 63.79 -31.67 20.33
CA ALA A 257 62.44 -31.83 20.91
C ALA A 257 62.26 -30.93 22.14
N ASN A 258 63.29 -30.68 22.95
CA ASN A 258 63.20 -29.70 24.02
C ASN A 258 63.15 -28.26 23.49
N LEU A 259 63.88 -27.96 22.42
CA LEU A 259 63.81 -26.66 21.73
C LEU A 259 62.52 -26.52 20.90
N GLN A 260 62.03 -27.59 20.26
CA GLN A 260 60.74 -27.68 19.58
C GLN A 260 59.59 -27.66 20.59
N ASN A 261 59.70 -28.20 21.80
CA ASN A 261 58.63 -28.08 22.79
C ASN A 261 58.54 -26.64 23.31
N LYS A 262 59.68 -25.94 23.47
CA LYS A 262 59.71 -24.50 23.78
C LYS A 262 59.30 -23.63 22.59
N LEU A 263 59.66 -24.02 21.37
CA LEU A 263 59.28 -23.34 20.12
C LEU A 263 57.83 -23.68 19.73
N HIS A 264 57.27 -24.82 20.11
CA HIS A 264 55.85 -25.15 19.96
C HIS A 264 55.02 -24.55 21.10
N SER A 265 55.56 -24.33 22.31
CA SER A 265 54.85 -23.51 23.29
C SER A 265 54.84 -22.04 22.85
N LYS A 266 56.00 -21.49 22.43
CA LYS A 266 56.08 -20.16 21.83
C LYS A 266 55.22 -20.02 20.58
N ASN A 267 55.36 -20.90 19.60
CA ASN A 267 54.49 -20.90 18.41
C ASN A 267 53.02 -21.06 18.81
N ARG A 268 52.64 -21.88 19.81
CA ARG A 268 51.24 -21.91 20.28
C ARG A 268 50.80 -20.63 20.99
N ASP A 269 51.69 -19.88 21.61
CA ASP A 269 51.37 -18.59 22.26
C ASP A 269 51.40 -17.42 21.26
N GLU A 270 52.23 -17.52 20.22
CA GLU A 270 52.31 -16.65 19.04
C GLU A 270 51.15 -16.95 18.07
N GLU A 271 50.69 -18.19 17.96
CA GLU A 271 49.44 -18.65 17.31
C GLU A 271 48.23 -18.18 18.13
N LYS A 272 48.22 -18.31 19.46
CA LYS A 272 47.12 -17.75 20.29
C LYS A 272 47.03 -16.24 20.17
N THR A 273 48.16 -15.52 20.16
CA THR A 273 48.14 -14.05 19.99
C THR A 273 47.85 -13.64 18.55
N SER A 274 48.31 -14.39 17.55
CA SER A 274 47.93 -14.20 16.14
C SER A 274 46.46 -14.50 15.89
N LEU A 275 45.91 -15.59 16.45
CA LEU A 275 44.48 -15.93 16.42
C LEU A 275 43.65 -14.93 17.22
N LEU A 276 44.14 -14.43 18.36
CA LEU A 276 43.46 -13.36 19.10
C LEU A 276 43.45 -12.06 18.30
N VAL A 277 44.56 -11.68 17.65
CA VAL A 277 44.61 -10.54 16.73
C VAL A 277 43.72 -10.78 15.50
N ALA A 278 43.65 -11.99 14.97
CA ALA A 278 42.77 -12.34 13.86
C ALA A 278 41.29 -12.28 14.27
N VAL A 279 40.92 -12.80 15.45
CA VAL A 279 39.56 -12.72 16.00
C VAL A 279 39.18 -11.28 16.35
N LEU A 280 40.10 -10.49 16.92
CA LEU A 280 39.87 -9.06 17.16
C LEU A 280 39.74 -8.28 15.84
N ASN A 281 40.52 -8.64 14.82
CA ASN A 281 40.39 -8.04 13.49
C ASN A 281 39.09 -8.45 12.81
N THR A 282 38.67 -9.73 12.83
CA THR A 282 37.37 -10.13 12.25
C THR A 282 36.19 -9.56 13.04
N GLN A 283 36.31 -9.35 14.35
CA GLN A 283 35.32 -8.60 15.14
C GLN A 283 35.32 -7.10 14.78
N LEU A 284 36.48 -6.49 14.52
CA LEU A 284 36.56 -5.11 14.04
C LEU A 284 36.05 -4.96 12.60
N GLU A 285 36.30 -5.92 11.72
CA GLU A 285 35.71 -6.03 10.38
C GLU A 285 34.19 -6.19 10.47
N SER A 286 33.68 -7.12 11.27
CA SER A 286 32.23 -7.28 11.52
C SER A 286 31.61 -5.97 12.01
N VAL A 287 32.20 -5.32 13.03
CA VAL A 287 31.70 -4.04 13.54
C VAL A 287 31.84 -2.90 12.51
N ARG A 288 32.83 -2.93 11.60
CA ARG A 288 32.96 -1.99 10.47
C ARG A 288 31.89 -2.25 9.40
N GLU A 289 31.61 -3.49 9.07
CA GLU A 289 30.60 -3.91 8.09
C GLU A 289 29.18 -3.68 8.62
N GLU A 290 28.91 -3.99 9.89
CA GLU A 290 27.70 -3.60 10.61
C GLU A 290 27.54 -2.07 10.62
N ASN A 291 28.59 -1.29 10.92
CA ASN A 291 28.53 0.16 10.82
C ASN A 291 28.28 0.65 9.38
N LYS A 292 28.84 -0.04 8.39
CA LYS A 292 28.64 0.27 6.97
C LYS A 292 27.19 -0.02 6.57
N HIS A 293 26.64 -1.18 6.91
CA HIS A 293 25.25 -1.55 6.66
C HIS A 293 24.26 -0.69 7.46
N LEU A 294 24.58 -0.27 8.68
CA LEU A 294 23.79 0.71 9.44
C LEU A 294 23.79 2.08 8.76
N ARG A 295 24.91 2.51 8.15
CA ARG A 295 24.96 3.74 7.33
C ARG A 295 24.22 3.57 6.01
N GLU A 296 24.36 2.45 5.32
CA GLU A 296 23.66 2.15 4.07
C GLU A 296 22.13 2.06 4.28
N THR A 297 21.67 1.48 5.39
CA THR A 297 20.24 1.43 5.74
C THR A 297 19.71 2.76 6.27
N ALA A 298 20.51 3.54 7.00
CA ALA A 298 20.16 4.92 7.36
C ALA A 298 20.09 5.83 6.12
N GLN A 299 21.01 5.68 5.18
CA GLN A 299 21.04 6.41 3.90
C GLN A 299 19.82 6.05 3.05
N LYS A 300 19.54 4.75 2.85
CA LYS A 300 18.32 4.28 2.17
C LYS A 300 17.07 4.89 2.80
N ARG A 301 16.92 4.83 4.13
CA ARG A 301 15.79 5.46 4.84
C ARG A 301 15.73 6.99 4.65
N MET A 302 16.86 7.69 4.59
CA MET A 302 16.87 9.13 4.30
C MET A 302 16.44 9.43 2.85
N ASP A 303 16.82 8.59 1.89
CA ASP A 303 16.44 8.75 0.49
C ASP A 303 15.00 8.30 0.22
N ASP A 304 14.51 7.28 0.92
CA ASP A 304 13.09 6.90 1.01
C ASP A 304 12.27 8.08 1.55
N ILE A 305 12.70 8.70 2.66
CA ILE A 305 12.04 9.87 3.26
C ILE A 305 12.04 11.07 2.31
N LYS A 306 13.13 11.33 1.57
CA LYS A 306 13.15 12.36 0.51
C LYS A 306 12.13 12.03 -0.57
N SER A 307 12.14 10.82 -1.14
CA SER A 307 11.20 10.45 -2.20
C SER A 307 9.74 10.55 -1.76
N MET A 308 9.42 10.25 -0.50
CA MET A 308 8.11 10.45 0.11
C MET A 308 7.78 11.93 0.33
N GLN A 309 8.76 12.76 0.69
CA GLN A 309 8.60 14.21 0.82
C GLN A 309 8.38 14.86 -0.56
N ASP A 310 9.17 14.48 -1.56
CA ASP A 310 9.07 14.95 -2.95
C ASP A 310 7.73 14.51 -3.57
N PHE A 311 7.29 13.27 -3.30
CA PHE A 311 5.95 12.80 -3.67
C PHE A 311 4.85 13.67 -3.03
N VAL A 312 4.93 13.93 -1.72
CA VAL A 312 3.97 14.78 -0.99
C VAL A 312 4.01 16.24 -1.48
N GLN A 313 5.18 16.76 -1.90
CA GLN A 313 5.27 18.06 -2.56
C GLN A 313 4.59 18.03 -3.93
N SER A 314 4.85 17.02 -4.77
CA SER A 314 4.18 16.88 -6.08
C SER A 314 2.66 16.73 -5.96
N GLU A 315 2.15 16.03 -4.94
CA GLU A 315 0.71 15.91 -4.67
C GLU A 315 0.12 17.23 -4.17
N ARG A 316 0.84 18.00 -3.36
CA ARG A 316 0.44 19.35 -2.96
C ARG A 316 0.40 20.30 -4.15
N GLU A 317 1.40 20.26 -5.03
CA GLU A 317 1.44 21.06 -6.27
C GLU A 317 0.30 20.70 -7.22
N LYS A 318 -0.01 19.40 -7.39
CA LYS A 318 -1.22 18.95 -8.11
C LYS A 318 -2.49 19.49 -7.43
N TYR A 319 -2.56 19.46 -6.09
CA TYR A 319 -3.71 19.98 -5.34
C TYR A 319 -3.88 21.49 -5.52
N PHE A 320 -2.81 22.28 -5.47
CA PHE A 320 -2.85 23.72 -5.73
C PHE A 320 -3.18 24.03 -7.20
N ALA A 321 -2.66 23.25 -8.15
CA ALA A 321 -3.01 23.39 -9.58
C ALA A 321 -4.47 23.00 -9.87
N LEU A 322 -5.04 22.04 -9.13
CA LEU A 322 -6.47 21.70 -9.19
C LEU A 322 -7.33 22.75 -8.49
N LEU A 323 -6.88 23.29 -7.35
CA LEU A 323 -7.55 24.39 -6.64
C LEU A 323 -7.62 25.63 -7.54
N GLY A 324 -6.51 26.08 -8.10
CA GLY A 324 -6.45 27.21 -9.03
C GLY A 324 -7.27 26.99 -10.30
N LYS A 325 -7.37 25.76 -10.80
CA LYS A 325 -8.31 25.40 -11.89
C LYS A 325 -9.78 25.51 -11.46
N ALA A 326 -10.11 25.11 -10.23
CA ALA A 326 -11.47 25.25 -9.69
C ALA A 326 -11.84 26.71 -9.38
N GLU A 327 -10.89 27.51 -8.88
CA GLU A 327 -11.04 28.95 -8.65
C GLU A 327 -11.19 29.71 -9.98
N ASN A 328 -10.41 29.36 -11.00
CA ASN A 328 -10.57 29.90 -12.36
C ASN A 328 -11.88 29.47 -13.01
N ALA A 329 -12.31 28.21 -12.84
CA ALA A 329 -13.64 27.78 -13.30
C ALA A 329 -14.78 28.51 -12.56
N GLY A 330 -14.59 28.82 -11.28
CA GLY A 330 -15.53 29.62 -10.48
C GLY A 330 -15.56 31.10 -10.88
N SER A 331 -14.41 31.70 -11.19
CA SER A 331 -14.36 33.08 -11.70
C SER A 331 -14.93 33.17 -13.11
N GLU A 332 -14.59 32.23 -14.01
CA GLU A 332 -15.26 32.09 -15.31
C GLU A 332 -16.77 31.92 -15.18
N ALA A 333 -17.25 31.09 -14.25
CA ALA A 333 -18.67 30.89 -14.01
C ALA A 333 -19.37 32.16 -13.51
N SER A 334 -18.72 32.95 -12.64
CA SER A 334 -19.28 34.23 -12.17
C SER A 334 -19.23 35.33 -13.24
N VAL A 335 -18.23 35.32 -14.13
CA VAL A 335 -18.18 36.18 -15.32
C VAL A 335 -19.28 35.79 -16.32
N LYS A 336 -19.48 34.49 -16.59
CA LYS A 336 -20.58 33.98 -17.43
C LYS A 336 -21.96 34.30 -16.82
N GLN A 337 -22.11 34.19 -15.49
CA GLN A 337 -23.34 34.55 -14.79
C GLN A 337 -23.63 36.06 -14.85
N THR A 338 -22.62 36.92 -14.67
CA THR A 338 -22.79 38.38 -14.78
C THR A 338 -23.02 38.83 -16.22
N GLN A 339 -22.39 38.17 -17.22
CA GLN A 339 -22.72 38.37 -18.62
C GLN A 339 -24.18 37.98 -18.93
N LEU A 340 -24.63 36.78 -18.54
CA LEU A 340 -26.02 36.35 -18.73
C LEU A 340 -27.02 37.28 -18.00
N GLN A 341 -26.66 37.83 -16.85
CA GLN A 341 -27.46 38.83 -16.14
C GLN A 341 -27.54 40.15 -16.93
N LEU A 342 -26.43 40.61 -17.51
CA LEU A 342 -26.41 41.80 -18.38
C LEU A 342 -27.20 41.58 -19.68
N GLU A 343 -27.11 40.40 -20.29
CA GLU A 343 -27.91 40.00 -21.46
C GLU A 343 -29.41 39.96 -21.11
N LEU A 344 -29.78 39.39 -19.96
CA LEU A 344 -31.15 39.44 -19.44
C LEU A 344 -31.63 40.87 -19.17
N ASP A 345 -30.78 41.77 -18.66
CA ASP A 345 -31.13 43.17 -18.41
C ASP A 345 -31.17 44.01 -19.70
N VAL A 346 -30.40 43.66 -20.74
CA VAL A 346 -30.55 44.18 -22.10
C VAL A 346 -31.86 43.70 -22.71
N HIS A 347 -32.20 42.41 -22.59
CA HIS A 347 -33.49 41.89 -23.07
C HIS A 347 -34.68 42.48 -22.32
N LYS A 348 -34.59 42.75 -21.01
CA LYS A 348 -35.62 43.52 -20.28
C LYS A 348 -35.77 44.94 -20.82
N LYS A 349 -34.66 45.65 -21.12
CA LYS A 349 -34.70 46.96 -21.76
C LYS A 349 -35.34 46.91 -23.15
N GLN A 350 -34.93 45.95 -23.98
CA GLN A 350 -35.54 45.71 -25.30
C GLN A 350 -37.04 45.40 -25.19
N VAL A 351 -37.48 44.61 -24.22
CA VAL A 351 -38.91 44.34 -23.96
C VAL A 351 -39.63 45.62 -23.53
N ILE A 352 -39.05 46.46 -22.66
CA ILE A 352 -39.64 47.75 -22.26
C ILE A 352 -39.70 48.72 -23.44
N GLU A 353 -38.64 48.80 -24.24
CA GLU A 353 -38.56 49.64 -25.45
C GLU A 353 -39.59 49.19 -26.49
N LEU A 354 -39.66 47.89 -26.79
CA LEU A 354 -40.66 47.28 -27.67
C LEU A 354 -42.07 47.53 -27.15
N THR A 355 -42.33 47.34 -25.85
CA THR A 355 -43.65 47.63 -25.25
C THR A 355 -44.00 49.12 -25.41
N SER A 356 -43.06 50.04 -25.15
CA SER A 356 -43.27 51.47 -25.36
C SER A 356 -43.47 51.84 -26.84
N SER A 357 -42.87 51.09 -27.77
CA SER A 357 -43.08 51.25 -29.21
C SER A 357 -44.46 50.73 -29.64
N LEU A 358 -44.91 49.64 -29.03
CA LEU A 358 -46.23 49.04 -29.26
C LEU A 358 -47.33 49.94 -28.66
N GLU A 359 -47.10 50.56 -27.51
CA GLU A 359 -47.92 51.64 -26.95
C GLU A 359 -47.94 52.87 -27.85
N LYS A 360 -46.82 53.32 -28.41
CA LYS A 360 -46.78 54.43 -29.39
C LYS A 360 -47.57 54.09 -30.65
N VAL A 361 -47.29 52.94 -31.27
CA VAL A 361 -47.97 52.48 -32.50
C VAL A 361 -49.46 52.22 -32.27
N THR A 362 -49.88 51.72 -31.10
CA THR A 362 -51.32 51.60 -30.79
C THR A 362 -51.98 52.95 -30.50
N ASN A 363 -51.30 53.90 -29.85
CA ASN A 363 -51.79 55.26 -29.70
C ASN A 363 -51.88 56.00 -31.05
N GLU A 364 -50.89 55.85 -31.93
CA GLU A 364 -50.91 56.34 -33.30
C GLU A 364 -52.03 55.71 -34.12
N ARG A 365 -52.22 54.38 -34.02
CA ARG A 365 -53.35 53.67 -34.64
C ARG A 365 -54.69 54.22 -34.13
N ASN A 366 -54.83 54.43 -32.83
CA ASN A 366 -56.05 54.95 -32.21
C ASN A 366 -56.28 56.44 -32.54
N ALA A 367 -55.22 57.22 -32.81
CA ALA A 367 -55.32 58.58 -33.34
C ALA A 367 -55.67 58.60 -34.83
N LEU A 368 -55.19 57.62 -35.60
CA LEU A 368 -55.53 57.44 -37.01
C LEU A 368 -56.96 56.91 -37.21
N THR A 369 -57.46 56.00 -36.36
CA THR A 369 -58.88 55.60 -36.39
C THR A 369 -59.77 56.76 -36.02
N LYS A 370 -59.44 57.56 -34.99
CA LYS A 370 -60.19 58.80 -34.67
C LYS A 370 -60.20 59.79 -35.83
N LYS A 371 -59.04 60.05 -36.46
CA LYS A 371 -59.00 60.88 -37.68
C LYS A 371 -59.81 60.30 -38.83
N HIS A 372 -59.85 58.98 -38.97
CA HIS A 372 -60.67 58.32 -40.00
C HIS A 372 -62.17 58.43 -39.69
N GLU A 373 -62.58 58.25 -38.42
CA GLU A 373 -63.93 58.48 -37.90
C GLU A 373 -64.34 59.95 -38.12
N GLU A 374 -63.47 60.91 -37.79
CA GLU A 374 -63.64 62.34 -38.09
C GLU A 374 -63.76 62.60 -39.59
N TYR A 375 -62.95 61.98 -40.46
CA TYR A 375 -63.07 62.14 -41.91
C TYR A 375 -64.36 61.54 -42.47
N VAL A 376 -64.81 60.40 -41.94
CA VAL A 376 -66.09 59.76 -42.32
C VAL A 376 -67.27 60.62 -41.87
N GLU A 377 -67.26 61.14 -40.64
CA GLU A 377 -68.31 62.06 -40.17
C GLU A 377 -68.31 63.39 -40.97
N ASN A 378 -67.15 63.94 -41.29
CA ASN A 378 -67.04 65.12 -42.15
C ASN A 378 -67.49 64.83 -43.60
N ALA A 379 -67.25 63.64 -44.14
CA ALA A 379 -67.76 63.24 -45.46
C ALA A 379 -69.29 63.13 -45.45
N ILE A 380 -69.87 62.43 -44.47
CA ILE A 380 -71.32 62.30 -44.26
C ILE A 380 -71.97 63.68 -44.06
N ASN A 381 -71.32 64.60 -43.34
CA ASN A 381 -71.85 65.95 -43.15
C ASN A 381 -71.75 66.80 -44.43
N ARG A 382 -70.70 66.66 -45.25
CA ARG A 382 -70.66 67.26 -46.59
C ARG A 382 -71.73 66.70 -47.52
N GLU A 383 -71.93 65.39 -47.56
CA GLU A 383 -73.02 64.77 -48.34
C GLU A 383 -74.40 65.29 -47.91
N ARG A 384 -74.61 65.52 -46.62
CA ARG A 384 -75.84 66.15 -46.08
C ARG A 384 -75.96 67.63 -46.48
N GLU A 385 -74.85 68.37 -46.53
CA GLU A 385 -74.82 69.77 -46.97
C GLU A 385 -75.04 69.89 -48.49
N ASP A 386 -74.39 69.06 -49.30
CA ASP A 386 -74.59 68.96 -50.74
C ASP A 386 -76.03 68.50 -51.09
N PHE A 387 -76.62 67.60 -50.30
CA PHE A 387 -78.03 67.22 -50.47
C PHE A 387 -78.99 68.38 -50.14
N ARG A 388 -78.69 69.17 -49.09
CA ARG A 388 -79.43 70.41 -48.76
C ARG A 388 -79.26 71.49 -49.82
N ALA A 389 -78.04 71.66 -50.36
CA ALA A 389 -77.76 72.57 -51.46
C ALA A 389 -78.50 72.15 -52.74
N ASN A 390 -78.47 70.87 -53.11
CA ASN A 390 -79.19 70.35 -54.27
C ASN A 390 -80.72 70.47 -54.13
N THR A 391 -81.29 70.27 -52.94
CA THR A 391 -82.73 70.49 -52.72
C THR A 391 -83.11 71.97 -52.76
N SER A 392 -82.26 72.87 -52.24
CA SER A 392 -82.42 74.32 -52.40
C SER A 392 -82.32 74.76 -53.87
N MET A 393 -81.33 74.25 -54.61
CA MET A 393 -81.13 74.56 -56.03
C MET A 393 -82.28 74.05 -56.90
N LYS A 394 -82.88 72.89 -56.60
CA LYS A 394 -84.09 72.42 -57.28
C LYS A 394 -85.26 73.39 -57.10
N ALA A 395 -85.51 73.84 -55.86
CA ALA A 395 -86.55 74.83 -55.58
C ALA A 395 -86.31 76.22 -56.22
N LEU A 396 -85.05 76.56 -56.52
CA LEU A 396 -84.71 77.77 -57.30
C LEU A 396 -84.91 77.56 -58.80
N VAL A 397 -84.58 76.38 -59.34
CA VAL A 397 -84.81 76.04 -60.76
C VAL A 397 -86.31 76.01 -61.07
N GLU A 398 -87.13 75.42 -60.20
CA GLU A 398 -88.60 75.44 -60.34
C GLU A 398 -89.14 76.88 -60.38
N LYS A 399 -88.68 77.76 -59.48
CA LYS A 399 -89.06 79.20 -59.51
C LYS A 399 -88.67 79.91 -60.80
N HIS A 400 -87.49 79.66 -61.34
CA HIS A 400 -87.05 80.30 -62.59
C HIS A 400 -87.76 79.73 -63.84
N GLN A 401 -88.30 78.51 -63.77
CA GLN A 401 -89.21 77.99 -64.81
C GLN A 401 -90.55 78.75 -64.77
N ASP A 402 -91.13 78.89 -63.57
CA ASP A 402 -92.32 79.71 -63.27
C ASP A 402 -92.23 81.16 -63.77
N GLU A 403 -91.05 81.78 -63.64
CA GLU A 403 -90.78 83.14 -64.13
C GLU A 403 -90.62 83.21 -65.65
N LYS A 404 -89.97 82.20 -66.27
CA LYS A 404 -89.75 82.14 -67.71
C LYS A 404 -91.06 82.04 -68.49
N GLU A 405 -92.03 81.26 -68.01
CA GLU A 405 -93.32 81.10 -68.71
C GLU A 405 -94.11 82.42 -68.74
N ARG A 406 -94.16 83.16 -67.62
CA ARG A 406 -94.80 84.48 -67.54
C ARG A 406 -94.20 85.51 -68.52
N LEU A 407 -92.88 85.46 -68.76
CA LEU A 407 -92.21 86.35 -69.72
C LEU A 407 -92.53 86.02 -71.18
N LEU A 408 -92.76 84.74 -71.52
CA LEU A 408 -93.12 84.31 -72.87
C LEU A 408 -94.55 84.73 -73.27
N GLU A 409 -95.47 84.82 -72.32
CA GLU A 409 -96.82 85.34 -72.56
C GLU A 409 -96.86 86.85 -72.78
N ALA A 410 -96.01 87.60 -72.07
CA ALA A 410 -95.91 89.05 -72.22
C ALA A 410 -95.40 89.47 -73.61
N ASN A 411 -94.38 88.77 -74.15
CA ASN A 411 -93.73 89.13 -75.41
C ASN A 411 -94.67 88.97 -76.62
N LYS A 412 -95.57 87.97 -76.61
CA LYS A 412 -96.52 87.74 -77.71
C LYS A 412 -97.48 88.92 -77.94
N LYS A 413 -97.87 89.64 -76.89
CA LYS A 413 -98.76 90.82 -77.00
C LYS A 413 -98.09 92.05 -77.61
N ALA A 414 -96.76 92.10 -77.68
CA ALA A 414 -96.03 93.29 -78.16
C ALA A 414 -95.83 93.32 -79.69
N GLN A 415 -96.14 92.25 -80.41
CA GLN A 415 -95.82 92.13 -81.84
C GLN A 415 -96.98 92.53 -82.77
N ASP A 416 -98.23 92.36 -82.35
CA ASP A 416 -99.41 92.61 -83.20
C ASP A 416 -99.64 94.13 -83.48
N ASP A 417 -99.39 95.00 -82.50
CA ASP A 417 -99.66 96.45 -82.61
C ASP A 417 -98.78 97.16 -83.67
N MET A 418 -97.58 96.63 -83.96
CA MET A 418 -96.58 97.26 -84.83
C MET A 418 -96.87 97.13 -86.33
N PHE A 419 -97.81 96.26 -86.73
CA PHE A 419 -98.02 95.91 -88.15
C PHE A 419 -98.94 96.89 -88.90
N ASN A 420 -99.97 97.43 -88.24
CA ASN A 420 -101.08 98.13 -88.91
C ASN A 420 -100.77 99.55 -89.42
N TYR A 421 -99.68 100.20 -88.99
CA TYR A 421 -99.44 101.63 -89.29
C TYR A 421 -98.82 101.91 -90.68
N LYS A 422 -98.18 100.92 -91.33
CA LYS A 422 -97.23 101.17 -92.44
C LYS A 422 -97.80 101.09 -93.86
N VAL A 423 -99.10 100.84 -94.05
CA VAL A 423 -99.67 100.45 -95.36
C VAL A 423 -100.28 101.63 -96.15
N LEU A 424 -100.70 102.71 -95.50
CA LEU A 424 -101.64 103.69 -96.10
C LEU A 424 -101.02 104.87 -96.86
N THR A 425 -99.71 105.13 -96.77
CA THR A 425 -99.12 106.44 -97.12
C THR A 425 -97.97 106.38 -98.13
N ARG A 426 -98.19 105.73 -99.29
CA ARG A 426 -97.28 105.92 -100.44
C ARG A 426 -97.70 107.09 -101.33
N ALA A 427 -98.99 107.35 -101.54
CA ALA A 427 -99.64 106.71 -102.68
C ALA A 427 -99.06 107.25 -104.02
N GLU A 428 -99.09 108.57 -104.23
CA GLU A 428 -98.97 109.15 -105.57
C GLU A 428 -97.78 110.10 -105.84
N MET A 429 -97.71 111.29 -105.21
CA MET A 429 -97.10 112.44 -105.90
C MET A 429 -95.57 112.64 -105.80
N ASP A 430 -94.95 112.56 -104.62
CA ASP A 430 -93.49 112.84 -104.50
C ASP A 430 -92.58 111.72 -105.09
N SER A 431 -93.19 110.57 -105.38
CA SER A 431 -92.60 109.37 -106.00
C SER A 431 -91.69 109.65 -107.20
N LEU A 432 -92.00 110.65 -108.03
CA LEU A 432 -91.26 110.96 -109.25
C LEU A 432 -90.17 112.03 -109.11
N LYS A 433 -90.22 112.89 -108.08
CA LYS A 433 -89.16 113.88 -107.81
C LYS A 433 -88.15 113.38 -106.79
N SER A 434 -88.60 112.66 -105.76
CA SER A 434 -87.73 111.98 -104.80
C SER A 434 -86.71 111.09 -105.53
N ARG A 435 -87.18 110.25 -106.47
CA ARG A 435 -86.37 109.26 -107.21
C ARG A 435 -85.06 109.79 -107.82
N LEU A 436 -85.03 111.05 -108.27
CA LEU A 436 -83.86 111.65 -108.90
C LEU A 436 -82.87 112.21 -107.86
N HIS A 437 -83.37 112.84 -106.78
CA HIS A 437 -82.52 113.28 -105.68
C HIS A 437 -81.97 112.08 -104.88
N THR A 438 -82.79 111.07 -104.63
CA THR A 438 -82.37 109.84 -103.95
C THR A 438 -81.32 109.07 -104.72
N MET A 439 -81.22 109.19 -106.05
CA MET A 439 -80.10 108.56 -106.78
C MET A 439 -78.75 109.22 -106.45
N GLN A 440 -78.74 110.53 -106.20
CA GLN A 440 -77.56 111.26 -105.72
C GLN A 440 -77.25 110.88 -104.27
N GLU A 441 -78.25 110.96 -103.38
CA GLU A 441 -78.09 110.62 -101.97
C GLU A 441 -77.72 109.15 -101.73
N ILE A 442 -78.25 108.21 -102.53
CA ILE A 442 -77.87 106.79 -102.46
C ILE A 442 -76.42 106.59 -102.86
N LEU A 443 -75.87 107.34 -103.83
CA LEU A 443 -74.45 107.25 -104.17
C LEU A 443 -73.59 107.77 -103.01
N ASP A 444 -73.87 108.98 -102.50
CA ASP A 444 -73.11 109.56 -101.37
C ASP A 444 -73.23 108.70 -100.08
N GLN A 445 -74.42 108.14 -99.81
CA GLN A 445 -74.64 107.22 -98.70
C GLN A 445 -73.93 105.88 -98.92
N LYS A 446 -73.91 105.34 -100.15
CA LYS A 446 -73.20 104.09 -100.46
C LYS A 446 -71.69 104.28 -100.44
N GLU A 447 -71.16 105.42 -100.85
CA GLU A 447 -69.73 105.74 -100.63
C GLU A 447 -69.40 105.85 -99.14
N GLN A 448 -70.25 106.51 -98.33
CA GLN A 448 -70.07 106.54 -96.87
C GLN A 448 -70.23 105.16 -96.22
N GLU A 449 -71.14 104.30 -96.68
CA GLU A 449 -71.26 102.91 -96.25
C GLU A 449 -70.03 102.10 -96.66
N ILE A 450 -69.55 102.23 -97.89
CA ILE A 450 -68.33 101.56 -98.38
C ILE A 450 -67.11 102.00 -97.57
N VAL A 451 -66.98 103.29 -97.22
CA VAL A 451 -65.91 103.78 -96.34
C VAL A 451 -66.06 103.25 -94.91
N LYS A 452 -67.28 103.19 -94.36
CA LYS A 452 -67.54 102.58 -93.04
C LYS A 452 -67.21 101.08 -93.02
N VAL A 453 -67.68 100.33 -94.01
CA VAL A 453 -67.43 98.88 -94.18
C VAL A 453 -65.95 98.61 -94.45
N THR A 454 -65.28 99.43 -95.27
CA THR A 454 -63.83 99.31 -95.50
C THR A 454 -63.06 99.59 -94.22
N ARG A 455 -63.55 100.49 -93.35
CA ARG A 455 -62.95 100.78 -92.04
C ARG A 455 -63.24 99.72 -90.97
N THR A 456 -64.42 99.10 -90.96
CA THR A 456 -64.67 97.95 -90.08
C THR A 456 -63.84 96.76 -90.54
N LEU A 457 -63.90 96.41 -91.83
CA LEU A 457 -63.06 95.36 -92.42
C LEU A 457 -61.56 95.62 -92.24
N SER A 458 -61.07 96.87 -92.30
CA SER A 458 -59.67 97.15 -92.00
C SER A 458 -59.34 96.93 -90.52
N SER A 459 -60.22 97.36 -89.60
CA SER A 459 -60.03 97.11 -88.17
C SER A 459 -60.15 95.64 -87.78
N GLU A 460 -61.05 94.88 -88.42
CA GLU A 460 -61.18 93.42 -88.28
C GLU A 460 -59.94 92.72 -88.84
N ASN A 461 -59.39 93.18 -89.97
CA ASN A 461 -58.16 92.64 -90.57
C ASN A 461 -56.91 92.99 -89.73
N GLU A 462 -56.89 94.15 -89.05
CA GLU A 462 -55.88 94.51 -88.05
C GLU A 462 -56.01 93.68 -86.77
N GLN A 463 -57.24 93.44 -86.28
CA GLN A 463 -57.52 92.54 -85.15
C GLN A 463 -57.11 91.10 -85.46
N LEU A 464 -57.53 90.54 -86.60
CA LEU A 464 -57.15 89.18 -87.03
C LEU A 464 -55.63 89.02 -87.24
N LYS A 465 -54.92 90.09 -87.63
CA LYS A 465 -53.44 90.10 -87.64
C LYS A 465 -52.86 90.07 -86.22
N ALA A 466 -53.38 90.90 -85.31
CA ALA A 466 -52.95 90.91 -83.92
C ALA A 466 -53.23 89.57 -83.22
N GLU A 467 -54.39 88.97 -83.44
CA GLU A 467 -54.75 87.63 -82.96
C GLU A 467 -53.84 86.55 -83.56
N ARG A 468 -53.60 86.57 -84.88
CA ARG A 468 -52.63 85.67 -85.53
C ARG A 468 -51.24 85.78 -84.91
N ASP A 469 -50.76 87.01 -84.68
CA ASP A 469 -49.41 87.25 -84.18
C ASP A 469 -49.28 86.90 -82.69
N GLN A 470 -50.35 87.09 -81.91
CA GLN A 470 -50.47 86.60 -80.53
C GLN A 470 -50.54 85.07 -80.46
N LEU A 471 -51.29 84.42 -81.35
CA LEU A 471 -51.35 82.96 -81.47
C LEU A 471 -50.00 82.38 -81.93
N TRP A 472 -49.30 83.06 -82.85
CA TRP A 472 -47.96 82.65 -83.28
C TRP A 472 -46.92 82.81 -82.17
N ALA A 473 -46.94 83.92 -81.44
CA ALA A 473 -46.06 84.15 -80.29
C ALA A 473 -46.31 83.14 -79.15
N THR A 474 -47.57 82.85 -78.82
CA THR A 474 -47.92 81.85 -77.79
C THR A 474 -47.65 80.41 -78.24
N TRP A 475 -47.76 80.12 -79.53
CA TRP A 475 -47.28 78.85 -80.10
C TRP A 475 -45.74 78.73 -80.05
N GLN A 476 -45.02 79.82 -80.32
CA GLN A 476 -43.55 79.85 -80.30
C GLN A 476 -43.01 79.67 -78.87
N THR A 477 -43.55 80.37 -77.88
CA THR A 477 -43.12 80.20 -76.48
C THR A 477 -43.52 78.82 -75.95
N LYS A 478 -44.68 78.28 -76.34
CA LYS A 478 -45.07 76.91 -75.97
C LYS A 478 -44.17 75.84 -76.61
N THR A 479 -43.77 76.00 -77.87
CA THR A 479 -42.82 75.07 -78.50
C THR A 479 -41.44 75.18 -77.86
N GLN A 480 -40.97 76.38 -77.50
CA GLN A 480 -39.74 76.57 -76.73
C GLN A 480 -39.80 75.87 -75.35
N SER A 481 -40.89 76.03 -74.59
CA SER A 481 -41.10 75.31 -73.30
C SER A 481 -41.02 73.78 -73.50
N MET A 482 -41.72 73.24 -74.50
CA MET A 482 -41.68 71.80 -74.79
C MET A 482 -40.28 71.32 -75.22
N GLU A 483 -39.49 72.17 -75.90
CA GLU A 483 -38.11 71.88 -76.33
C GLU A 483 -37.15 71.88 -75.13
N GLU A 484 -37.30 72.84 -74.20
CA GLU A 484 -36.56 72.92 -72.93
C GLU A 484 -36.92 71.77 -71.98
N GLU A 485 -38.20 71.44 -71.85
CA GLU A 485 -38.69 70.25 -71.12
C GLU A 485 -38.10 68.97 -71.73
N ARG A 486 -38.11 68.83 -73.07
CA ARG A 486 -37.51 67.70 -73.77
C ARG A 486 -36.01 67.59 -73.50
N GLN A 487 -35.28 68.71 -73.52
CA GLN A 487 -33.85 68.70 -73.23
C GLN A 487 -33.55 68.40 -71.75
N SER A 488 -34.38 68.90 -70.83
CA SER A 488 -34.32 68.56 -69.40
C SER A 488 -34.52 67.05 -69.17
N LEU A 489 -35.52 66.45 -69.80
CA LEU A 489 -35.78 65.01 -69.73
C LEU A 489 -34.66 64.17 -70.38
N ILE A 490 -34.03 64.65 -71.45
CA ILE A 490 -32.83 64.00 -72.03
C ILE A 490 -31.66 64.05 -71.03
N ASN A 491 -31.40 65.21 -70.42
CA ASN A 491 -30.33 65.36 -69.43
C ASN A 491 -30.58 64.46 -68.19
N GLN A 492 -31.82 64.36 -67.73
CA GLN A 492 -32.22 63.46 -66.62
C GLN A 492 -32.06 61.98 -66.99
N ARG A 493 -32.48 61.57 -68.19
CA ARG A 493 -32.27 60.21 -68.72
C ARG A 493 -30.79 59.85 -68.72
N ASP A 494 -29.93 60.76 -69.17
CA ASP A 494 -28.50 60.48 -69.32
C ASP A 494 -27.76 60.49 -67.98
N ALA A 495 -28.18 61.33 -67.01
CA ALA A 495 -27.74 61.24 -65.63
C ALA A 495 -28.11 59.87 -65.01
N LEU A 496 -29.38 59.46 -65.10
CA LEU A 496 -29.85 58.16 -64.60
C LEU A 496 -29.15 56.97 -65.30
N ALA A 497 -28.81 57.09 -66.59
CA ALA A 497 -28.07 56.07 -67.32
C ALA A 497 -26.63 55.92 -66.82
N GLU A 498 -25.95 57.04 -66.52
CA GLU A 498 -24.59 57.02 -65.96
C GLU A 498 -24.58 56.58 -64.48
N GLU A 499 -25.61 56.93 -63.70
CA GLU A 499 -25.84 56.40 -62.35
C GLU A 499 -26.06 54.87 -62.35
N LEU A 500 -26.96 54.35 -63.20
CA LEU A 500 -27.18 52.90 -63.36
C LEU A 500 -25.91 52.16 -63.80
N LYS A 501 -25.08 52.78 -64.63
CA LYS A 501 -23.80 52.26 -65.10
C LYS A 501 -22.75 52.25 -63.98
N ASN A 502 -22.77 53.24 -63.08
CA ASN A 502 -21.90 53.26 -61.90
C ASN A 502 -22.37 52.29 -60.81
N LEU A 503 -23.68 52.16 -60.58
CA LEU A 503 -24.29 51.13 -59.72
C LEU A 503 -23.95 49.71 -60.20
N ARG A 504 -23.95 49.45 -61.52
CA ARG A 504 -23.52 48.16 -62.07
C ARG A 504 -22.03 47.88 -61.84
N LYS A 505 -21.16 48.89 -61.94
CA LYS A 505 -19.73 48.74 -61.62
C LYS A 505 -19.53 48.44 -60.14
N SER A 506 -20.08 49.26 -59.24
CA SER A 506 -19.92 49.05 -57.80
C SER A 506 -20.52 47.72 -57.34
N SER A 507 -21.67 47.30 -57.91
CA SER A 507 -22.24 45.98 -57.68
C SER A 507 -21.27 44.86 -58.10
N ALA A 508 -20.70 44.93 -59.31
CA ALA A 508 -19.74 43.93 -59.79
C ALA A 508 -18.41 43.94 -58.99
N GLU A 509 -17.98 45.11 -58.51
CA GLU A 509 -16.80 45.26 -57.64
C GLU A 509 -17.06 44.65 -56.25
N THR A 510 -18.24 44.89 -55.65
CA THR A 510 -18.62 44.25 -54.38
C THR A 510 -18.86 42.76 -54.51
N GLU A 511 -19.49 42.29 -55.60
CA GLU A 511 -19.67 40.87 -55.89
C GLU A 511 -18.32 40.16 -56.05
N LYS A 512 -17.38 40.77 -56.79
CA LYS A 512 -15.99 40.28 -56.91
C LYS A 512 -15.29 40.24 -55.55
N GLN A 513 -15.40 41.28 -54.72
CA GLN A 513 -14.84 41.29 -53.36
C GLN A 513 -15.46 40.22 -52.47
N LEU A 514 -16.76 39.96 -52.58
CA LEU A 514 -17.43 38.88 -51.84
C LEU A 514 -16.95 37.49 -52.28
N TYR A 515 -16.73 37.26 -53.57
CA TYR A 515 -16.12 36.02 -54.07
C TYR A 515 -14.65 35.88 -53.65
N GLU A 516 -13.86 36.94 -53.71
CA GLU A 516 -12.45 36.92 -53.25
C GLU A 516 -12.37 36.66 -51.73
N ASN A 517 -13.22 37.31 -50.93
CA ASN A 517 -13.34 37.04 -49.50
C ASN A 517 -13.83 35.61 -49.20
N LEU A 518 -14.78 35.08 -49.98
CA LEU A 518 -15.25 33.70 -49.83
C LEU A 518 -14.13 32.70 -50.12
N VAL A 519 -13.36 32.87 -51.20
CA VAL A 519 -12.20 32.03 -51.53
C VAL A 519 -11.12 32.10 -50.45
N ILE A 520 -10.83 33.30 -49.91
CA ILE A 520 -9.90 33.47 -48.79
C ILE A 520 -10.42 32.76 -47.54
N MET A 521 -11.72 32.89 -47.22
CA MET A 521 -12.33 32.21 -46.07
C MET A 521 -12.35 30.69 -46.22
N THR A 522 -12.60 30.15 -47.41
CA THR A 522 -12.49 28.71 -47.68
C THR A 522 -11.05 28.21 -47.54
N ALA A 523 -10.07 28.92 -48.12
CA ALA A 523 -8.66 28.56 -47.96
C ALA A 523 -8.18 28.62 -46.50
N CYS A 524 -8.64 29.62 -45.74
CA CYS A 524 -8.39 29.72 -44.30
C CYS A 524 -9.07 28.58 -43.51
N HIS A 525 -10.31 28.22 -43.86
CA HIS A 525 -11.02 27.09 -43.26
C HIS A 525 -10.29 25.77 -43.51
N ASP A 526 -9.86 25.51 -44.75
CA ASP A 526 -9.21 24.26 -45.12
C ASP A 526 -7.80 24.17 -44.50
N SER A 527 -7.06 25.28 -44.43
CA SER A 527 -5.81 25.36 -43.65
C SER A 527 -6.04 25.06 -42.16
N LYS A 528 -7.12 25.58 -41.55
CA LYS A 528 -7.50 25.28 -40.16
C LYS A 528 -7.98 23.84 -39.96
N LYS A 529 -8.63 23.24 -40.96
CA LYS A 529 -9.01 21.83 -40.99
C LYS A 529 -7.76 20.94 -41.03
N GLU A 530 -6.77 21.26 -41.86
CA GLU A 530 -5.48 20.54 -41.85
C GLU A 530 -4.72 20.73 -40.53
N GLU A 531 -4.69 21.93 -39.94
CA GLU A 531 -4.10 22.13 -38.59
C GLU A 531 -4.76 21.24 -37.55
N LEU A 532 -6.09 21.15 -37.55
CA LEU A 532 -6.87 20.31 -36.66
C LEU A 532 -6.62 18.81 -36.90
N GLU A 533 -6.50 18.38 -38.15
CA GLU A 533 -6.14 16.99 -38.51
C GLU A 533 -4.70 16.66 -38.08
N ARG A 534 -3.76 17.60 -38.23
CA ARG A 534 -2.36 17.46 -37.76
C ARG A 534 -2.27 17.37 -36.23
N GLU A 535 -3.03 18.15 -35.47
CA GLU A 535 -3.08 18.01 -34.01
C GLU A 535 -3.84 16.75 -33.56
N GLN A 536 -4.88 16.31 -34.28
CA GLN A 536 -5.49 14.99 -34.01
C GLN A 536 -4.51 13.83 -34.25
N ALA A 537 -3.66 13.91 -35.29
CA ALA A 537 -2.59 12.94 -35.51
C ALA A 537 -1.58 12.93 -34.34
N ARG A 538 -1.08 14.11 -33.94
CA ARG A 538 -0.18 14.28 -32.78
C ARG A 538 -0.79 13.85 -31.45
N SER A 539 -2.10 13.98 -31.26
CA SER A 539 -2.79 13.40 -30.10
C SER A 539 -2.72 11.88 -30.18
N ARG A 540 -3.18 11.27 -31.28
CA ARG A 540 -3.18 9.81 -31.47
C ARG A 540 -1.78 9.20 -31.38
N GLU A 541 -0.73 9.93 -31.74
CA GLU A 541 0.67 9.51 -31.54
C GLU A 541 1.07 9.53 -30.07
N ARG A 542 0.84 10.64 -29.35
CA ARG A 542 1.04 10.69 -27.89
C ARG A 542 0.20 9.67 -27.14
N ASP A 543 -1.04 9.41 -27.57
CA ASP A 543 -1.92 8.40 -26.99
C ASP A 543 -1.35 6.99 -27.21
N LYS A 544 -0.72 6.69 -28.35
CA LYS A 544 0.04 5.45 -28.57
C LYS A 544 1.27 5.39 -27.67
N GLU A 545 2.03 6.47 -27.54
CA GLU A 545 3.21 6.54 -26.66
C GLU A 545 2.82 6.32 -25.19
N TYR A 546 1.76 6.96 -24.69
CA TYR A 546 1.24 6.73 -23.34
C TYR A 546 0.77 5.29 -23.14
N ASN A 547 0.06 4.69 -24.11
CA ASN A 547 -0.35 3.29 -24.03
C ASN A 547 0.86 2.34 -24.04
N ASN A 548 1.85 2.57 -24.90
CA ASN A 548 3.10 1.81 -24.94
C ASN A 548 3.87 1.93 -23.63
N ASN A 549 4.01 3.14 -23.08
CA ASN A 549 4.64 3.39 -21.78
C ASN A 549 3.88 2.69 -20.63
N ILE A 550 2.55 2.65 -20.68
CA ILE A 550 1.74 1.86 -19.72
C ILE A 550 1.98 0.36 -19.89
N VAL A 551 2.16 -0.15 -21.11
CA VAL A 551 2.50 -1.57 -21.36
C VAL A 551 3.91 -1.89 -20.86
N PHE A 552 4.91 -1.06 -21.14
CA PHE A 552 6.28 -1.23 -20.62
C PHE A 552 6.31 -1.15 -19.09
N LEU A 553 5.69 -0.14 -18.47
CA LEU A 553 5.61 -0.03 -17.01
C LEU A 553 4.84 -1.19 -16.37
N ARG A 554 3.86 -1.81 -17.06
CA ARG A 554 3.21 -3.05 -16.60
C ARG A 554 4.13 -4.27 -16.74
N ALA A 555 4.90 -4.37 -17.82
CA ALA A 555 5.89 -5.42 -18.00
C ALA A 555 7.00 -5.34 -16.94
N ASP A 556 7.52 -4.14 -16.67
CA ASP A 556 8.51 -3.90 -15.62
C ASP A 556 7.95 -4.15 -14.23
N ASN A 557 6.70 -3.78 -13.94
CA ASN A 557 6.03 -4.18 -12.69
C ASN A 557 5.83 -5.71 -12.61
N GLY A 558 5.67 -6.41 -13.74
CA GLY A 558 5.70 -7.86 -13.81
C GLY A 558 7.08 -8.43 -13.46
N ASN A 559 8.12 -7.94 -14.13
CA ASN A 559 9.52 -8.33 -13.94
C ASN A 559 10.03 -8.03 -12.52
N LEU A 560 9.57 -6.94 -11.89
CA LEU A 560 9.87 -6.62 -10.51
C LEU A 560 9.11 -7.53 -9.53
N LYS A 561 7.86 -7.91 -9.84
CA LYS A 561 7.10 -8.88 -9.03
C LYS A 561 7.68 -10.28 -9.11
N THR A 562 8.10 -10.76 -10.29
CA THR A 562 8.77 -12.07 -10.42
C THR A 562 10.08 -12.07 -9.67
N LYS A 563 10.97 -11.08 -9.88
CA LYS A 563 12.22 -10.93 -9.12
C LYS A 563 11.99 -10.81 -7.60
N MET A 564 10.94 -10.12 -7.17
CA MET A 564 10.58 -10.05 -5.74
C MET A 564 10.12 -11.41 -5.21
N SER A 565 9.36 -12.19 -5.98
CA SER A 565 8.98 -13.56 -5.61
C SER A 565 10.15 -14.56 -5.64
N GLU A 566 11.10 -14.39 -6.56
CA GLU A 566 12.36 -15.16 -6.62
C GLU A 566 13.23 -14.85 -5.39
N ILE A 567 13.36 -13.57 -5.02
CA ILE A 567 14.08 -13.15 -3.82
C ILE A 567 13.41 -13.71 -2.56
N LEU A 568 12.08 -13.63 -2.45
CA LEU A 568 11.33 -14.22 -1.33
C LEU A 568 11.49 -15.74 -1.26
N ALA A 569 11.36 -16.45 -2.37
CA ALA A 569 11.60 -17.90 -2.42
C ALA A 569 13.05 -18.27 -2.04
N SER A 570 14.05 -17.46 -2.45
CA SER A 570 15.44 -17.64 -2.05
C SER A 570 15.68 -17.35 -0.56
N ALA A 571 14.91 -16.43 0.04
CA ALA A 571 14.95 -16.14 1.46
C ALA A 571 14.31 -17.27 2.27
N GLU A 572 13.12 -17.74 1.89
CA GLU A 572 12.49 -18.93 2.49
C GLU A 572 13.36 -20.18 2.38
N GLN A 573 14.11 -20.33 1.27
CA GLN A 573 15.03 -21.45 1.09
C GLN A 573 16.24 -21.34 2.02
N ARG A 574 16.81 -20.14 2.20
CA ARG A 574 17.86 -19.91 3.21
C ARG A 574 17.36 -20.10 4.63
N GLU A 575 16.14 -19.66 4.96
CA GLU A 575 15.53 -19.91 6.26
C GLU A 575 15.37 -21.41 6.54
N LYS A 576 14.99 -22.21 5.53
CA LYS A 576 14.96 -23.69 5.64
C LYS A 576 16.36 -24.26 5.86
N GLU A 577 17.35 -23.86 5.07
CA GLU A 577 18.76 -24.28 5.24
C GLU A 577 19.33 -23.89 6.61
N ASP A 578 19.03 -22.69 7.12
CA ASP A 578 19.50 -22.22 8.41
C ASP A 578 18.76 -22.91 9.57
N LEU A 579 17.48 -23.26 9.43
CA LEU A 579 16.77 -24.13 10.38
C LEU A 579 17.34 -25.57 10.36
N GLU A 580 17.72 -26.09 9.20
CA GLU A 580 18.42 -27.39 9.09
C GLU A 580 19.82 -27.34 9.71
N ARG A 581 20.57 -26.24 9.52
CA ARG A 581 21.86 -25.98 10.20
C ARG A 581 21.69 -25.85 11.72
N ILE A 582 20.69 -25.10 12.19
CA ILE A 582 20.39 -24.94 13.62
C ILE A 582 20.03 -26.29 14.25
N THR A 583 19.07 -27.02 13.69
CA THR A 583 18.70 -28.35 14.21
C THR A 583 19.83 -29.38 14.08
N HIS A 584 20.76 -29.20 13.14
CA HIS A 584 21.99 -29.99 13.10
C HIS A 584 22.94 -29.62 14.25
N LEU A 585 23.16 -28.34 14.53
CA LEU A 585 23.99 -27.87 15.64
C LEU A 585 23.37 -28.24 17.01
N GLU A 586 22.06 -28.13 17.17
CA GLU A 586 21.34 -28.60 18.37
C GLU A 586 21.55 -30.10 18.62
N ARG A 587 21.54 -30.92 17.56
CA ARG A 587 21.85 -32.35 17.64
C ARG A 587 23.30 -32.59 18.04
N GLN A 588 24.26 -31.89 17.43
CA GLN A 588 25.68 -31.97 17.82
C GLN A 588 25.90 -31.54 19.29
N ILE A 589 25.22 -30.48 19.75
CA ILE A 589 25.26 -30.04 21.14
C ILE A 589 24.64 -31.10 22.06
N GLY A 590 23.54 -31.74 21.66
CA GLY A 590 22.95 -32.88 22.38
C GLY A 590 23.89 -34.08 22.49
N GLU A 591 24.59 -34.43 21.41
CA GLU A 591 25.61 -35.48 21.39
C GLU A 591 26.85 -35.13 22.22
N LEU A 592 27.31 -33.88 22.20
CA LEU A 592 28.43 -33.42 23.03
C LEU A 592 28.03 -33.42 24.50
N ASN A 593 26.82 -32.95 24.84
CA ASN A 593 26.29 -33.00 26.20
C ASN A 593 26.13 -34.44 26.71
N SER A 594 25.72 -35.39 25.87
CA SER A 594 25.63 -36.80 26.27
C SER A 594 27.02 -37.44 26.45
N LYS A 595 27.99 -37.12 25.58
CA LYS A 595 29.41 -37.51 25.75
C LYS A 595 29.98 -36.94 27.06
N ILE A 596 29.76 -35.65 27.35
CA ILE A 596 30.17 -34.99 28.60
C ILE A 596 29.49 -35.62 29.82
N ALA A 597 28.21 -35.96 29.75
CA ALA A 597 27.50 -36.63 30.84
C ALA A 597 28.06 -38.03 31.12
N VAL A 598 28.37 -38.82 30.08
CA VAL A 598 29.05 -40.12 30.22
C VAL A 598 30.45 -39.94 30.80
N GLU A 599 31.22 -38.96 30.34
CA GLU A 599 32.53 -38.61 30.89
C GLU A 599 32.46 -38.15 32.36
N TYR A 600 31.38 -37.49 32.77
CA TYR A 600 31.14 -37.07 34.14
C TYR A 600 30.81 -38.25 35.05
N ILE A 601 29.90 -39.14 34.62
CA ILE A 601 29.57 -40.39 35.32
C ILE A 601 30.82 -41.28 35.46
N GLN A 602 31.65 -41.39 34.42
CA GLN A 602 32.92 -42.12 34.48
C GLN A 602 33.90 -41.46 35.46
N ARG A 603 34.01 -40.13 35.50
CA ARG A 603 34.82 -39.42 36.49
C ARG A 603 34.32 -39.69 37.90
N ASP A 604 33.02 -39.54 38.18
CA ASP A 604 32.42 -39.83 39.48
C ASP A 604 32.62 -41.30 39.90
N GLU A 605 32.50 -42.26 38.99
CA GLU A 605 32.85 -43.65 39.25
C GLU A 605 34.32 -43.83 39.61
N THR A 606 35.26 -43.18 38.90
CA THR A 606 36.69 -43.26 39.23
C THR A 606 37.03 -42.56 40.54
N LEU A 607 36.35 -41.46 40.87
CA LEU A 607 36.46 -40.75 42.14
C LEU A 607 35.92 -41.61 43.29
N ALA A 608 34.75 -42.23 43.14
CA ALA A 608 34.20 -43.16 44.12
C ALA A 608 35.14 -44.37 44.35
N LYS A 609 35.71 -44.95 43.28
CA LYS A 609 36.72 -46.01 43.36
C LYS A 609 38.03 -45.52 44.00
N ALA A 610 38.41 -44.26 43.81
CA ALA A 610 39.57 -43.64 44.47
C ALA A 610 39.33 -43.37 45.96
N VAL A 611 38.15 -42.87 46.34
CA VAL A 611 37.72 -42.69 47.74
C VAL A 611 37.68 -44.04 48.45
N GLN A 612 37.12 -45.09 47.84
CA GLN A 612 37.15 -46.44 48.41
C GLN A 612 38.58 -46.98 48.62
N ARG A 613 39.52 -46.66 47.71
CA ARG A 613 40.95 -46.98 47.90
C ARG A 613 41.59 -46.16 49.02
N ALA A 614 41.24 -44.89 49.16
CA ALA A 614 41.70 -44.03 50.26
C ALA A 614 41.16 -44.52 51.61
N ASP A 615 39.87 -44.85 51.71
CA ASP A 615 39.23 -45.50 52.86
C ASP A 615 39.94 -46.79 53.27
N LEU A 616 40.27 -47.65 52.30
CA LEU A 616 40.99 -48.90 52.55
C LEU A 616 42.45 -48.65 52.95
N ALA A 617 43.10 -47.62 52.41
CA ALA A 617 44.42 -47.19 52.84
C ALA A 617 44.40 -46.65 54.27
N GLU A 618 43.45 -45.77 54.62
CA GLU A 618 43.25 -45.27 55.98
C GLU A 618 42.94 -46.38 56.98
N ARG A 619 42.05 -47.32 56.65
CA ARG A 619 41.78 -48.50 57.50
C ARG A 619 43.03 -49.35 57.72
N ASN A 620 43.89 -49.49 56.70
CA ASN A 620 45.18 -50.16 56.85
C ASN A 620 46.20 -49.35 57.65
N VAL A 621 46.25 -48.02 57.50
CA VAL A 621 47.10 -47.14 58.32
C VAL A 621 46.68 -47.21 59.79
N ARG A 622 45.38 -47.11 60.09
CA ARG A 622 44.84 -47.27 61.45
C ARG A 622 45.14 -48.67 62.01
N ARG A 623 45.01 -49.73 61.20
CA ARG A 623 45.40 -51.10 61.59
C ARG A 623 46.91 -51.21 61.89
N LEU A 624 47.77 -50.59 61.09
CA LEU A 624 49.22 -50.56 61.30
C LEU A 624 49.62 -49.69 62.50
N GLN A 625 48.91 -48.59 62.76
CA GLN A 625 49.07 -47.77 63.97
C GLN A 625 48.70 -48.57 65.23
N ASN A 626 47.58 -49.29 65.21
CA ASN A 626 47.21 -50.19 66.30
C ASN A 626 48.26 -51.30 66.50
N GLN A 627 48.74 -51.92 65.43
CA GLN A 627 49.80 -52.95 65.52
C GLN A 627 51.14 -52.38 66.02
N LEU A 628 51.48 -51.13 65.68
CA LEU A 628 52.64 -50.43 66.25
C LEU A 628 52.43 -50.10 67.73
N GLN A 629 51.23 -49.70 68.13
CA GLN A 629 50.91 -49.44 69.54
C GLN A 629 50.94 -50.75 70.36
N GLU A 630 50.33 -51.83 69.88
CA GLU A 630 50.42 -53.18 70.48
C GLU A 630 51.88 -53.65 70.58
N ALA A 631 52.68 -53.46 69.54
CA ALA A 631 54.10 -53.78 69.55
C ALA A 631 54.88 -52.93 70.56
N HIS A 632 54.55 -51.63 70.69
CA HIS A 632 55.19 -50.73 71.64
C HIS A 632 54.80 -51.06 73.09
N GLU A 633 53.52 -51.31 73.36
CA GLU A 633 53.03 -51.79 74.67
C GLU A 633 53.66 -53.13 75.04
N ASN A 634 53.81 -54.06 74.09
CA ASN A 634 54.47 -55.33 74.33
C ASN A 634 56.00 -55.17 74.49
N SER A 635 56.63 -54.16 73.87
CA SER A 635 58.03 -53.81 74.16
C SER A 635 58.19 -53.20 75.56
N SER A 636 57.20 -52.42 76.02
CA SER A 636 57.16 -51.84 77.37
C SER A 636 56.95 -52.91 78.45
N LYS A 637 56.05 -53.88 78.22
CA LYS A 637 55.86 -55.06 79.08
C LYS A 637 57.16 -55.86 79.21
N LYS A 638 57.82 -56.18 78.09
CA LYS A 638 59.13 -56.86 78.09
C LYS A 638 60.23 -56.03 78.78
N ALA A 639 60.19 -54.70 78.68
CA ALA A 639 61.11 -53.83 79.41
C ALA A 639 60.85 -53.86 80.93
N MET A 640 59.59 -53.91 81.38
CA MET A 640 59.26 -54.14 82.79
C MET A 640 59.68 -55.54 83.26
N GLU A 641 59.31 -56.60 82.53
CA GLU A 641 59.69 -57.99 82.83
C GLU A 641 61.22 -58.14 82.97
N SER A 642 62.00 -57.59 82.04
CA SER A 642 63.47 -57.58 82.14
C SER A 642 64.01 -56.71 83.28
N SER A 643 63.35 -55.60 83.62
CA SER A 643 63.69 -54.78 84.79
C SER A 643 63.45 -55.55 86.09
N ASP A 644 62.37 -56.33 86.18
CA ASP A 644 62.05 -57.16 87.35
C ASP A 644 62.95 -58.38 87.46
N VAL A 645 63.32 -59.02 86.34
CA VAL A 645 64.39 -60.05 86.31
C VAL A 645 65.73 -59.45 86.76
N VAL A 646 66.09 -58.24 86.34
CA VAL A 646 67.30 -57.55 86.81
C VAL A 646 67.21 -57.15 88.29
N LYS A 647 66.02 -56.92 88.85
CA LYS A 647 65.83 -56.72 90.31
C LYS A 647 65.99 -58.04 91.07
N ALA A 648 65.44 -59.14 90.57
CA ALA A 648 65.59 -60.48 91.15
C ALA A 648 67.07 -60.90 91.18
N LEU A 649 67.76 -60.88 90.05
CA LEU A 649 69.21 -61.19 89.98
C LEU A 649 70.07 -60.26 90.85
N ARG A 650 69.59 -59.05 91.18
CA ARG A 650 70.24 -58.13 92.15
C ARG A 650 69.85 -58.38 93.61
N ALA A 651 68.79 -59.13 93.89
CA ALA A 651 68.49 -59.69 95.20
C ALA A 651 69.33 -60.95 95.44
N ASP A 652 69.31 -61.90 94.49
CA ASP A 652 70.12 -63.12 94.51
C ASP A 652 71.62 -62.79 94.71
N ALA A 653 72.14 -61.81 93.98
CA ALA A 653 73.53 -61.35 94.11
C ALA A 653 73.85 -60.55 95.39
N ARG A 654 72.86 -60.25 96.25
CA ARG A 654 73.06 -59.79 97.64
C ARG A 654 72.97 -60.96 98.61
N GLU A 655 72.02 -61.87 98.42
CA GLU A 655 71.83 -63.05 99.26
C GLU A 655 73.08 -63.94 99.18
N LEU A 656 73.53 -64.30 97.98
CA LEU A 656 74.80 -65.01 97.73
C LEU A 656 76.04 -64.29 98.33
N LYS A 657 76.02 -62.95 98.44
CA LYS A 657 77.09 -62.21 99.14
C LYS A 657 76.98 -62.34 100.65
N SER A 658 75.78 -62.29 101.21
CA SER A 658 75.54 -62.50 102.63
C SER A 658 75.83 -63.94 103.08
N GLU A 659 75.54 -64.92 102.23
CA GLU A 659 75.94 -66.32 102.41
C GLU A 659 77.46 -66.48 102.34
N LEU A 660 78.13 -65.84 101.37
CA LEU A 660 79.58 -65.88 101.23
C LEU A 660 80.31 -65.17 102.40
N ASP A 661 79.74 -64.11 102.96
CA ASP A 661 80.27 -63.46 104.18
C ASP A 661 79.91 -64.24 105.46
N LEU A 662 78.83 -65.02 105.48
CA LEU A 662 78.57 -66.02 106.51
C LEU A 662 79.58 -67.17 106.43
N ALA A 663 79.89 -67.65 105.23
CA ALA A 663 80.86 -68.71 104.97
C ALA A 663 82.29 -68.30 105.40
N LYS A 664 82.70 -67.05 105.14
CA LYS A 664 83.95 -66.51 105.70
C LYS A 664 83.96 -66.56 107.23
N ARG A 665 82.91 -66.07 107.89
CA ARG A 665 82.82 -66.06 109.36
C ARG A 665 82.76 -67.46 109.98
N THR A 666 82.31 -68.48 109.25
CA THR A 666 82.41 -69.87 109.70
C THR A 666 83.79 -70.46 109.45
N ILE A 667 84.47 -70.11 108.34
CA ILE A 667 85.88 -70.47 108.10
C ILE A 667 86.78 -69.83 109.18
N GLU A 668 86.66 -68.53 109.43
CA GLU A 668 87.43 -67.80 110.47
C GLU A 668 87.26 -68.43 111.87
N ARG A 669 86.06 -68.94 112.20
CA ARG A 669 85.84 -69.71 113.44
C ARG A 669 86.51 -71.08 113.42
N LEU A 670 86.40 -71.81 112.31
CA LEU A 670 87.03 -73.13 112.17
C LEU A 670 88.55 -73.04 112.18
N GLU A 671 89.14 -71.98 111.63
CA GLU A 671 90.58 -71.71 111.70
C GLU A 671 91.02 -71.40 113.14
N GLY A 672 90.20 -70.69 113.94
CA GLY A 672 90.40 -70.54 115.39
C GLY A 672 90.29 -71.87 116.15
N ASP A 673 89.24 -72.64 115.91
CA ASP A 673 89.03 -73.98 116.50
C ASP A 673 90.15 -74.98 116.14
N ILE A 674 90.77 -74.84 114.96
CA ILE A 674 91.95 -75.61 114.54
C ILE A 674 93.20 -75.11 115.27
N GLY A 675 93.38 -73.79 115.42
CA GLY A 675 94.48 -73.19 116.16
C GLY A 675 94.57 -73.68 117.61
N ASP A 676 93.44 -73.66 118.33
CA ASP A 676 93.38 -74.06 119.75
C ASP A 676 93.45 -75.58 119.97
N ARG A 677 93.26 -76.40 118.92
CA ARG A 677 93.30 -77.88 119.00
C ARG A 677 94.57 -78.51 118.44
N ALA A 678 95.40 -77.77 117.69
CA ALA A 678 96.59 -78.27 117.00
C ALA A 678 97.91 -78.19 117.81
N ASN A 679 97.88 -78.49 119.12
CA ASN A 679 99.08 -78.44 119.95
C ASN A 679 100.01 -79.65 119.72
N TYR A 680 101.04 -79.46 118.89
CA TYR A 680 101.96 -80.49 118.37
C TYR A 680 102.56 -81.43 119.42
N LYS A 681 102.71 -81.00 120.69
CA LYS A 681 103.22 -81.85 121.78
C LYS A 681 102.30 -83.03 122.11
N HIS A 682 100.98 -82.90 121.93
CA HIS A 682 100.04 -83.97 122.30
C HIS A 682 99.99 -85.09 121.26
N LEU A 683 100.17 -84.74 119.97
CA LEU A 683 100.33 -85.69 118.87
C LEU A 683 101.68 -86.44 118.92
N ALA A 684 102.71 -85.83 119.51
CA ALA A 684 103.97 -86.53 119.79
C ALA A 684 103.80 -87.62 120.85
N THR A 685 103.22 -87.30 122.01
CA THR A 685 102.99 -88.27 123.10
C THR A 685 102.06 -89.43 122.71
N MET A 686 101.11 -89.20 121.80
CA MET A 686 100.29 -90.30 121.26
C MET A 686 101.02 -91.15 120.21
N ASN A 687 101.98 -90.60 119.46
CA ASN A 687 102.84 -91.42 118.60
C ASN A 687 103.76 -92.32 119.41
N GLU A 688 104.28 -91.87 120.56
CA GLU A 688 105.12 -92.68 121.43
C GLU A 688 104.35 -93.91 121.96
N HIS A 689 103.15 -93.74 122.53
CA HIS A 689 102.29 -94.87 122.89
C HIS A 689 101.90 -95.76 121.70
N LEU A 690 101.57 -95.17 120.53
CA LEU A 690 101.29 -95.97 119.33
C LEU A 690 102.52 -96.77 118.85
N THR A 691 103.75 -96.33 119.13
CA THR A 691 104.96 -97.13 118.85
C THR A 691 105.20 -98.26 119.86
N GLU A 692 104.79 -98.10 121.13
CA GLU A 692 104.75 -99.19 122.11
C GLU A 692 103.66 -100.22 121.75
N GLU A 693 102.47 -99.76 121.36
CA GLU A 693 101.41 -100.63 120.84
C GLU A 693 101.86 -101.34 119.56
N LEU A 694 102.56 -100.68 118.63
CA LEU A 694 103.13 -101.33 117.45
C LEU A 694 104.23 -102.37 117.78
N ALA A 695 104.92 -102.27 118.92
CA ALA A 695 105.79 -103.34 119.41
C ALA A 695 104.95 -104.54 119.92
N GLY A 696 103.86 -104.27 120.65
CA GLY A 696 102.87 -105.28 121.04
C GLY A 696 102.22 -105.98 119.83
N TYR A 697 101.80 -105.22 118.82
CA TYR A 697 101.24 -105.75 117.57
C TYR A 697 102.28 -106.47 116.72
N ARG A 698 103.57 -106.14 116.78
CA ARG A 698 104.63 -106.97 116.15
C ARG A 698 104.76 -108.32 116.85
N ALA A 699 104.75 -108.36 118.18
CA ALA A 699 104.74 -109.62 118.93
C ALA A 699 103.45 -110.45 118.70
N GLN A 700 102.30 -109.80 118.47
CA GLN A 700 101.08 -110.47 118.02
C GLN A 700 101.16 -110.92 116.56
N VAL A 701 101.76 -110.15 115.65
CA VAL A 701 101.96 -110.53 114.24
C VAL A 701 102.89 -111.72 114.11
N ASP A 702 103.93 -111.85 114.95
CA ASP A 702 104.80 -113.02 114.93
C ASP A 702 104.14 -114.27 115.55
N ARG A 703 103.22 -114.12 116.52
CA ARG A 703 102.31 -115.21 116.93
C ARG A 703 101.33 -115.58 115.82
N LEU A 704 100.68 -114.59 115.20
CA LEU A 704 99.77 -114.78 114.07
C LEU A 704 100.48 -115.34 112.84
N ARG A 705 101.81 -115.17 112.69
CA ARG A 705 102.62 -115.83 111.64
C ARG A 705 102.86 -117.30 111.93
N GLU A 706 103.07 -117.69 113.19
CA GLU A 706 103.17 -119.10 113.56
C GLU A 706 101.79 -119.79 113.51
N GLU A 707 100.73 -119.09 113.91
CA GLU A 707 99.33 -119.53 113.69
C GLU A 707 99.00 -119.59 112.18
N LEU A 708 99.53 -118.68 111.35
CA LEU A 708 99.41 -118.75 109.88
C LEU A 708 100.23 -119.92 109.31
N ARG A 709 101.38 -120.26 109.89
CA ARG A 709 102.18 -121.43 109.49
C ARG A 709 101.41 -122.73 109.74
N ILE A 710 100.82 -122.86 110.93
CA ILE A 710 99.93 -123.95 111.32
C ILE A 710 98.69 -123.97 110.39
N ALA A 711 98.07 -122.82 110.13
CA ALA A 711 96.93 -122.71 109.22
C ALA A 711 97.29 -123.03 107.76
N GLN A 712 98.52 -122.80 107.30
CA GLN A 712 98.97 -123.16 105.94
C GLN A 712 99.25 -124.66 105.79
N GLU A 713 99.66 -125.34 106.86
CA GLU A 713 99.71 -126.81 106.91
C GLU A 713 98.29 -127.39 106.87
N ASP A 714 97.36 -126.79 107.61
CA ASP A 714 95.94 -127.16 107.60
C ASP A 714 95.26 -126.84 106.24
N GLN A 715 95.63 -125.74 105.58
CA GLN A 715 95.13 -125.34 104.27
C GLN A 715 95.65 -126.25 103.14
N ARG A 716 96.87 -126.80 103.26
CA ARG A 716 97.35 -127.89 102.38
C ARG A 716 96.51 -129.16 102.55
N GLN A 717 96.16 -129.55 103.78
CA GLN A 717 95.31 -130.72 104.01
C GLN A 717 93.90 -130.50 103.47
N ARG A 718 93.29 -129.33 103.73
CA ARG A 718 91.94 -128.96 103.25
C ARG A 718 91.88 -128.84 101.72
N GLY A 719 92.94 -128.36 101.05
CA GLY A 719 93.04 -128.37 99.59
C GLY A 719 92.85 -129.77 98.99
N SER A 720 93.54 -130.77 99.54
CA SER A 720 93.41 -132.18 99.13
C SER A 720 92.05 -132.83 99.46
N SER A 721 91.18 -132.12 100.18
CA SER A 721 89.79 -132.51 100.46
C SER A 721 88.82 -131.83 99.48
N ILE A 722 89.07 -130.57 99.12
CA ILE A 722 88.28 -129.81 98.14
C ILE A 722 88.40 -130.42 96.75
N GLU A 723 89.58 -130.87 96.32
CA GLU A 723 89.75 -131.59 95.04
C GLU A 723 88.93 -132.90 95.01
N LYS A 724 88.88 -133.64 96.13
CA LYS A 724 88.05 -134.85 96.27
C LYS A 724 86.56 -134.53 96.27
N MET A 725 86.14 -133.38 96.80
CA MET A 725 84.77 -132.89 96.72
C MET A 725 84.37 -132.52 95.29
N VAL A 726 85.30 -131.96 94.49
CA VAL A 726 85.07 -131.68 93.05
C VAL A 726 84.96 -132.99 92.25
N GLU A 727 85.84 -133.97 92.48
CA GLU A 727 85.69 -135.31 91.88
C GLU A 727 84.36 -135.99 92.29
N ALA A 728 83.95 -135.83 93.55
CA ALA A 728 82.66 -136.34 94.03
C ALA A 728 81.49 -135.63 93.34
N GLY A 729 81.60 -134.32 93.07
CA GLY A 729 80.64 -133.54 92.30
C GLY A 729 80.48 -134.05 90.87
N GLU A 730 81.58 -134.35 90.16
CA GLU A 730 81.45 -134.98 88.83
C GLU A 730 80.87 -136.40 88.90
N LYS A 731 81.22 -137.18 89.93
CA LYS A 731 80.66 -138.52 90.17
C LYS A 731 79.18 -138.45 90.57
N ALA A 732 78.69 -137.31 91.08
CA ALA A 732 77.26 -137.04 91.29
C ALA A 732 76.56 -136.62 89.99
N ARG A 733 77.17 -135.73 89.20
CA ARG A 733 76.64 -135.29 87.90
C ARG A 733 76.42 -136.46 86.93
N ARG A 734 77.40 -137.37 86.81
CA ARG A 734 77.30 -138.62 86.03
C ARG A 734 76.26 -139.62 86.58
N ARG A 735 75.74 -139.43 87.81
CA ARG A 735 74.63 -140.22 88.38
C ARG A 735 73.27 -139.56 88.11
N ALA A 736 73.18 -138.23 88.12
CA ALA A 736 71.96 -137.51 87.74
C ALA A 736 71.55 -137.85 86.30
N GLU A 737 72.49 -137.75 85.36
CA GLU A 737 72.32 -138.13 83.94
C GLU A 737 71.98 -139.62 83.73
N GLY A 738 72.13 -140.46 84.77
CA GLY A 738 71.72 -141.86 84.81
C GLY A 738 70.34 -142.08 85.43
N LEU A 739 69.99 -141.30 86.46
CA LEU A 739 68.67 -141.32 87.10
C LEU A 739 67.59 -140.73 86.19
N GLU A 740 67.90 -139.70 85.40
CA GLU A 740 66.98 -139.16 84.37
C GLU A 740 66.59 -140.24 83.34
N ARG A 741 67.50 -141.16 82.99
CA ARG A 741 67.20 -142.31 82.12
C ARG A 741 66.36 -143.39 82.82
N ALA A 742 66.51 -143.55 84.14
CA ALA A 742 65.63 -144.41 84.93
C ALA A 742 64.23 -143.80 85.08
N GLN A 743 64.13 -142.47 85.17
CA GLN A 743 62.86 -141.74 85.26
C GLN A 743 62.08 -141.76 83.92
N ALA A 744 62.77 -141.92 82.78
CA ALA A 744 62.13 -142.23 81.50
C ALA A 744 61.45 -143.62 81.44
N LEU A 745 61.75 -144.53 82.38
CA LEU A 745 61.14 -145.87 82.49
C LEU A 745 59.95 -145.93 83.48
N LEU A 746 59.58 -144.80 84.09
CA LEU A 746 58.59 -144.67 85.17
C LEU A 746 57.21 -145.24 84.82
N SER A 747 56.62 -144.80 83.70
CA SER A 747 55.17 -144.82 83.51
C SER A 747 54.48 -146.20 83.40
N PRO A 748 55.02 -147.23 82.72
CA PRO A 748 54.23 -148.43 82.41
C PRO A 748 53.89 -149.30 83.64
N LEU A 749 54.86 -149.53 84.54
CA LEU A 749 54.67 -150.45 85.67
C LEU A 749 53.79 -149.84 86.77
N LEU A 750 53.86 -148.52 86.95
CA LEU A 750 53.00 -147.76 87.86
C LEU A 750 51.55 -147.61 87.34
N ALA A 751 51.25 -148.00 86.10
CA ALA A 751 49.89 -148.17 85.62
C ALA A 751 49.34 -149.58 85.94
N ALA A 752 50.13 -150.63 85.74
CA ALA A 752 49.74 -152.01 86.03
C ALA A 752 49.40 -152.24 87.52
N LEU A 753 50.15 -151.62 88.43
CA LEU A 753 49.89 -151.69 89.88
C LEU A 753 48.62 -150.93 90.30
N ARG A 754 48.16 -149.92 89.55
CA ARG A 754 46.87 -149.25 89.82
C ARG A 754 45.68 -150.12 89.40
N ALA A 755 45.81 -150.88 88.30
CA ALA A 755 44.69 -151.58 87.67
C ALA A 755 44.18 -152.83 88.41
N ARG A 756 45.00 -153.49 89.24
CA ARG A 756 44.61 -154.75 89.93
C ARG A 756 44.39 -154.61 91.44
N VAL A 757 44.10 -153.38 91.86
CA VAL A 757 44.00 -152.91 93.25
C VAL A 757 42.67 -152.20 93.50
N GLY A 758 42.08 -151.60 92.46
CA GLY A 758 40.79 -150.91 92.53
C GLY A 758 39.58 -151.82 92.78
N GLU A 759 39.70 -153.13 92.55
CA GLU A 759 38.57 -154.08 92.63
C GLU A 759 38.93 -155.33 93.46
N SER A 760 38.54 -155.29 94.74
CA SER A 760 38.32 -156.47 95.57
C SER A 760 37.15 -157.27 95.00
N ALA A 761 37.40 -158.52 94.59
CA ALA A 761 36.44 -159.29 93.77
C ALA A 761 36.31 -160.80 94.09
N GLY A 762 36.61 -161.23 95.32
CA GLY A 762 36.03 -162.45 95.93
C GLY A 762 36.66 -163.81 95.57
N GLY A 763 37.45 -164.34 96.51
CA GLY A 763 37.99 -165.70 96.54
C GLY A 763 38.76 -166.03 97.83
N ILE A 764 39.67 -165.15 98.28
CA ILE A 764 40.49 -165.26 99.50
C ILE A 764 40.66 -163.85 100.14
N GLY A 765 39.52 -163.24 100.46
CA GLY A 765 39.28 -161.84 100.86
C GLY A 765 40.45 -160.88 101.13
N ASP A 766 40.94 -160.07 100.17
CA ASP A 766 41.22 -160.30 98.75
C ASP A 766 42.05 -159.12 98.19
N LEU A 767 43.37 -159.13 98.41
CA LEU A 767 44.42 -158.38 97.69
C LEU A 767 44.35 -156.83 97.51
N SER A 768 43.28 -156.13 97.89
CA SER A 768 43.02 -154.75 97.44
C SER A 768 43.71 -153.62 98.22
N ASP A 769 43.81 -153.71 99.55
CA ASP A 769 43.95 -152.46 100.33
C ASP A 769 45.40 -151.99 100.53
N GLY A 770 46.31 -152.90 100.85
CA GLY A 770 47.72 -152.58 101.17
C GLY A 770 48.56 -152.04 100.01
N LEU A 771 48.01 -152.01 98.78
CA LEU A 771 48.67 -151.49 97.58
C LEU A 771 48.14 -150.10 97.18
N ARG A 772 46.97 -149.69 97.69
CA ARG A 772 46.39 -148.36 97.45
C ARG A 772 47.13 -147.28 98.24
N GLU A 773 47.35 -147.54 99.53
CA GLU A 773 48.09 -146.63 100.43
C GLU A 773 49.56 -146.44 99.99
N ALA A 774 50.15 -147.46 99.35
CA ALA A 774 51.52 -147.39 98.79
C ALA A 774 51.64 -146.46 97.57
N LEU A 775 50.55 -146.24 96.82
CA LEU A 775 50.49 -145.30 95.71
C LEU A 775 50.32 -143.86 96.22
N GLU A 776 49.40 -143.65 97.16
CA GLU A 776 49.15 -142.32 97.75
C GLU A 776 50.39 -141.77 98.49
N ARG A 777 51.21 -142.64 99.11
CA ARG A 777 52.50 -142.25 99.69
C ARG A 777 53.63 -141.99 98.67
N TYR A 778 53.50 -142.48 97.44
CA TYR A 778 54.44 -142.10 96.36
C TYR A 778 54.12 -140.69 95.85
N ASP A 779 52.84 -140.36 95.71
CA ASP A 779 52.39 -139.04 95.31
C ASP A 779 52.69 -137.99 96.42
N ALA A 780 52.58 -138.37 97.70
CA ALA A 780 53.00 -137.54 98.84
C ALA A 780 54.50 -137.15 98.83
N ALA A 781 55.39 -138.02 98.33
CA ALA A 781 56.82 -137.73 98.21
C ALA A 781 57.16 -136.72 97.09
N VAL A 782 56.16 -136.23 96.35
CA VAL A 782 56.30 -135.22 95.29
C VAL A 782 55.77 -133.86 95.72
N GLU A 783 54.82 -133.80 96.67
CA GLU A 783 54.25 -132.55 97.20
C GLU A 783 54.95 -132.02 98.48
N GLU A 784 56.06 -132.63 98.92
CA GLU A 784 56.87 -132.20 100.07
C GLU A 784 58.31 -131.80 99.62
N ILE A 785 58.69 -130.57 99.27
CA ILE A 785 58.06 -129.25 99.09
C ILE A 785 57.47 -128.57 100.37
N ALA A 786 57.85 -127.30 100.57
CA ALA A 786 57.25 -126.31 101.49
C ALA A 786 57.55 -126.34 103.03
N ARG A 787 58.76 -125.85 103.39
CA ARG A 787 59.07 -125.05 104.62
C ARG A 787 59.23 -125.82 105.97
N PRO A 788 59.28 -125.17 107.17
CA PRO A 788 60.55 -124.61 107.72
C PRO A 788 60.82 -124.92 109.22
N ILE A 789 62.05 -124.70 109.72
CA ILE A 789 62.35 -124.61 111.18
C ILE A 789 63.43 -123.55 111.47
N ASP A 790 63.22 -122.73 112.51
CA ASP A 790 64.14 -121.71 113.06
C ASP A 790 65.16 -122.26 114.09
N CYS A 791 66.23 -121.51 114.39
CA CYS A 791 66.93 -121.61 115.68
C CYS A 791 67.65 -120.30 116.08
N PRO A 792 67.42 -119.74 117.30
CA PRO A 792 67.99 -118.47 117.73
C PRO A 792 69.12 -118.54 118.78
N ALA A 793 69.88 -117.44 118.87
CA ALA A 793 70.53 -116.87 120.07
C ALA A 793 71.71 -117.60 120.79
N CYS A 794 72.95 -117.23 120.42
CA CYS A 794 73.97 -116.65 121.32
C CYS A 794 75.22 -116.17 120.52
N GLY A 795 75.92 -115.07 120.84
CA GLY A 795 75.70 -113.99 121.81
C GLY A 795 76.59 -112.75 121.52
N ARG A 796 76.26 -111.58 122.11
CA ARG A 796 77.02 -110.29 122.02
C ARG A 796 77.87 -110.03 123.30
N PRO A 797 78.76 -109.02 123.31
CA PRO A 797 78.43 -107.67 123.85
C PRO A 797 78.52 -106.55 122.78
N LEU A 798 77.92 -105.35 122.85
CA LEU A 798 77.48 -104.42 123.93
C LEU A 798 78.61 -103.59 124.56
N PRO A 799 78.36 -102.35 125.08
CA PRO A 799 77.08 -101.61 125.25
C PRO A 799 76.51 -101.02 123.93
N THR A 800 75.43 -100.22 123.84
CA THR A 800 74.60 -99.36 124.75
C THR A 800 73.15 -99.32 124.15
N SER A 801 72.07 -98.63 124.59
CA SER A 801 71.77 -97.66 125.67
C SER A 801 70.28 -97.75 126.13
N THR A 802 69.59 -96.61 126.34
CA THR A 802 68.39 -96.39 127.18
C THR A 802 67.62 -95.12 126.69
N ARG A 803 66.36 -94.75 127.04
CA ARG A 803 65.25 -95.34 127.84
C ARG A 803 63.91 -94.52 127.64
N THR A 804 62.73 -95.16 127.55
CA THR A 804 61.37 -94.74 128.10
C THR A 804 60.72 -93.36 127.73
N THR A 805 59.38 -93.08 127.72
CA THR A 805 58.10 -93.84 127.94
C THR A 805 56.82 -93.00 127.58
N THR A 806 55.78 -93.68 127.05
CA THR A 806 54.29 -93.54 127.28
C THR A 806 53.41 -92.29 126.96
N THR A 807 52.18 -92.61 126.50
CA THR A 807 50.79 -92.08 126.81
C THR A 807 50.03 -90.98 125.99
N THR A 808 48.85 -91.39 125.49
CA THR A 808 47.49 -90.73 125.38
C THR A 808 47.13 -89.53 124.45
N ALA A 809 46.04 -89.75 123.65
CA ALA A 809 44.86 -88.86 123.34
C ALA A 809 45.06 -87.50 122.60
N ALA A 810 44.06 -86.86 121.95
CA ALA A 810 42.78 -87.22 121.28
C ALA A 810 42.21 -85.99 120.48
N ASP A 811 41.08 -86.14 119.76
CA ASP A 811 40.16 -85.11 119.19
C ASP A 811 40.69 -84.20 118.03
N GLU A 812 40.08 -84.17 116.82
CA GLU A 812 38.88 -83.43 116.32
C GLU A 812 39.13 -81.90 116.02
N ARG A 813 38.57 -81.23 115.00
CA ARG A 813 37.46 -81.53 114.04
C ARG A 813 37.51 -80.64 112.75
N GLU A 814 36.84 -81.08 111.67
CA GLU A 814 36.17 -80.33 110.54
C GLU A 814 36.89 -79.16 109.77
N GLY A 815 36.58 -78.83 108.49
CA GLY A 815 35.57 -79.35 107.55
C GLY A 815 35.63 -78.70 106.12
N GLU A 816 34.71 -79.13 105.24
CA GLU A 816 34.53 -78.85 103.79
C GLU A 816 34.14 -77.37 103.45
N GLY A 817 33.95 -76.86 102.21
CA GLY A 817 34.10 -77.36 100.83
C GLY A 817 33.13 -76.69 99.81
N ALA A 818 33.52 -76.60 98.52
CA ALA A 818 32.71 -76.34 97.30
C ALA A 818 32.13 -74.93 96.90
N ASP A 819 32.45 -74.55 95.64
CA ASP A 819 31.69 -73.91 94.54
C ASP A 819 30.77 -72.65 94.60
N LEU A 820 31.14 -71.68 93.74
CA LEU A 820 30.34 -70.98 92.69
C LEU A 820 28.83 -70.64 92.89
N ARG A 821 28.49 -69.33 93.00
CA ARG A 821 27.72 -68.55 91.96
C ARG A 821 27.42 -67.07 92.31
N ARG A 822 26.93 -66.33 91.31
CA ARG A 822 26.66 -64.87 91.22
C ARG A 822 25.49 -64.35 92.09
N THR A 823 25.58 -63.09 92.59
CA THR A 823 24.52 -62.05 92.51
C THR A 823 25.04 -60.62 92.83
N LEU A 824 24.22 -59.58 92.56
CA LEU A 824 24.49 -58.14 92.72
C LEU A 824 24.03 -57.57 94.08
N PRO A 825 24.48 -56.36 94.49
CA PRO A 825 23.71 -55.10 94.28
C PRO A 825 24.60 -53.96 93.66
N ALA A 826 24.16 -52.84 93.08
CA ALA A 826 23.08 -51.87 93.38
C ALA A 826 23.38 -51.03 94.65
N VAL A 827 23.15 -49.71 94.78
CA VAL A 827 22.34 -48.67 94.07
C VAL A 827 23.03 -47.28 94.20
N LEU A 828 22.83 -46.34 93.25
CA LEU A 828 22.55 -44.91 93.53
C LEU A 828 22.03 -44.17 92.26
N GLN A 829 21.14 -43.19 92.44
CA GLN A 829 20.47 -42.34 91.42
C GLN A 829 20.38 -40.88 91.97
N PRO A 830 19.56 -39.90 91.51
CA PRO A 830 18.71 -39.80 90.29
C PRO A 830 18.62 -38.41 89.57
N ARG A 831 18.32 -38.43 88.25
CA ARG A 831 17.43 -37.47 87.50
C ARG A 831 17.83 -35.97 87.42
N PRO A 832 17.09 -35.09 86.68
CA PRO A 832 15.95 -35.30 85.76
C PRO A 832 16.18 -34.80 84.31
N ALA A 833 15.12 -34.89 83.48
CA ALA A 833 14.99 -34.20 82.19
C ALA A 833 13.58 -33.57 82.04
N PRO A 834 13.47 -32.45 81.33
CA PRO A 834 12.30 -32.12 80.47
C PRO A 834 12.78 -31.45 79.14
N SER A 835 11.99 -31.10 78.12
CA SER A 835 10.67 -31.49 77.57
C SER A 835 10.51 -30.77 76.20
N LEU A 836 9.51 -31.11 75.37
CA LEU A 836 9.15 -30.29 74.19
C LEU A 836 8.15 -29.17 74.57
N ALA A 837 8.23 -28.00 73.93
CA ALA A 837 7.11 -27.21 73.36
C ALA A 837 7.58 -25.84 72.79
N ASP A 838 6.95 -25.43 71.67
CA ASP A 838 6.60 -24.08 71.16
C ASP A 838 7.51 -22.84 71.37
N GLY A 839 7.63 -22.00 70.32
CA GLY A 839 8.14 -20.61 70.47
C GLY A 839 8.73 -19.96 69.22
N ALA A 840 7.89 -19.31 68.41
CA ALA A 840 8.20 -18.67 67.12
C ALA A 840 9.46 -17.78 67.01
N SER A 841 10.13 -17.83 65.85
CA SER A 841 10.61 -16.63 65.13
C SER A 841 10.91 -16.91 63.65
N ALA A 842 10.83 -15.86 62.82
CA ALA A 842 10.84 -15.96 61.37
C ALA A 842 12.25 -16.05 60.75
N MET A 843 12.38 -16.81 59.66
CA MET A 843 12.56 -16.24 58.31
C MET A 843 12.30 -17.31 57.23
N ARG A 844 11.54 -16.95 56.18
CA ARG A 844 11.33 -17.77 54.98
C ARG A 844 11.53 -16.85 53.77
N MET A 845 12.43 -17.21 52.85
CA MET A 845 12.69 -16.48 51.62
C MET A 845 12.59 -17.43 50.43
N GLU A 846 11.41 -17.44 49.81
CA GLU A 846 11.18 -18.03 48.49
C GLU A 846 10.89 -16.87 47.53
N GLY A 847 11.35 -16.95 46.27
CA GLY A 847 10.91 -16.06 45.20
C GLY A 847 9.67 -16.62 44.49
N PRO A 848 9.45 -16.34 43.19
CA PRO A 848 9.97 -15.24 42.36
C PRO A 848 8.82 -14.42 41.70
N CYS A 849 9.12 -13.30 41.03
CA CYS A 849 8.09 -12.43 40.42
C CYS A 849 8.24 -12.21 38.90
N LYS A 850 7.14 -12.47 38.16
CA LYS A 850 6.75 -11.96 36.83
C LYS A 850 5.20 -11.94 36.79
N PRO A 851 4.53 -11.45 35.72
CA PRO A 851 4.51 -10.08 35.21
C PRO A 851 3.06 -9.54 35.11
N LYS A 852 2.82 -8.24 34.88
CA LYS A 852 1.50 -7.72 34.43
C LYS A 852 1.56 -6.53 33.47
N GLN A 853 0.58 -6.46 32.57
CA GLN A 853 0.22 -5.34 31.69
C GLN A 853 -1.03 -4.61 32.24
N GLY A 854 -1.36 -3.39 31.76
CA GLY A 854 -2.71 -2.80 31.91
C GLY A 854 -2.80 -1.27 31.78
N ILE A 855 -3.72 -0.74 30.93
CA ILE A 855 -4.01 0.71 30.73
C ILE A 855 -5.47 0.92 30.24
N PRO A 856 -6.34 1.70 30.93
CA PRO A 856 -7.52 2.28 30.24
C PRO A 856 -8.04 3.66 30.75
N ARG A 857 -7.39 4.77 30.37
CA ARG A 857 -8.02 6.09 30.02
C ARG A 857 -8.71 6.97 31.10
N TYR A 858 -9.07 8.19 30.66
CA TYR A 858 -9.83 9.29 31.29
C TYR A 858 -9.11 10.06 32.44
N GLY A 859 -8.94 11.39 32.45
CA GLY A 859 -8.99 12.41 31.39
C GLY A 859 -10.00 13.56 31.60
N ARG A 860 -9.57 14.85 31.53
CA ARG A 860 -10.34 16.08 31.16
C ARG A 860 -9.45 17.35 31.18
N TYR A 861 -9.67 18.26 30.20
CA TYR A 861 -9.57 19.75 30.14
C TYR A 861 -8.69 20.53 31.15
N LYS A 862 -8.03 21.67 30.82
CA LYS A 862 -7.97 22.64 29.67
C LYS A 862 -6.54 23.26 29.71
N GLU A 863 -5.99 23.99 28.74
CA GLU A 863 -6.45 25.22 28.05
C GLU A 863 -5.93 25.31 26.59
N VAL A 864 -6.19 26.44 25.91
CA VAL A 864 -5.93 26.65 24.47
C VAL A 864 -4.96 27.82 24.25
N ALA A 865 -3.93 27.60 23.43
CA ALA A 865 -3.13 28.64 22.81
C ALA A 865 -3.00 28.35 21.31
N LEU A 866 -3.18 29.37 20.47
CA LEU A 866 -3.14 29.26 19.02
C LEU A 866 -1.69 29.36 18.50
N PRO A 867 -1.27 28.53 17.52
CA PRO A 867 -0.09 28.84 16.73
C PRO A 867 -0.39 30.03 15.82
N GLN A 868 0.53 31.00 15.74
CA GLN A 868 0.41 32.12 14.80
C GLN A 868 0.66 31.63 13.36
N ILE A 869 -0.14 32.14 12.42
CA ILE A 869 0.12 31.97 10.99
C ILE A 869 1.23 32.95 10.61
N ASN A 870 2.38 32.44 10.17
CA ASN A 870 3.40 33.28 9.53
C ASN A 870 2.91 33.64 8.13
N THR A 871 2.58 34.91 7.91
CA THR A 871 2.41 35.50 6.58
C THR A 871 3.67 36.27 6.21
N LEU A 872 4.62 35.57 5.59
CA LEU A 872 5.44 35.97 4.43
C LEU A 872 6.48 34.89 4.12
#